data_AF-X6LR13-F1
#
_entry.id   AF-X6LR13-F1
#
_cell.length_a   1.000
_cell.length_b   1.000
_cell.length_c   1.000
_cell.angle_alpha   90.00
_cell.angle_beta   90.00
_cell.angle_gamma   90.00
#
_symmetry.space_group_name_H-M   'P 1'
#
loop_
_entity.id
_entity.type
_entity.pdbx_description
1 polymer ?
#
loop_
_entity_poly.entity_id
_entity_poly.type
_entity_poly.pdbx_seq_one_letter_code
_entity_poly.pdbx_strand_id
1 'polypeptide(L)'
;MYMYIRCKNTCTKKKNKIIKKNIMPKMSAEIEEKDKRTELLFRIVGTKETLKEKIKMELWGMEFMPNEKKEPEMVIKDMKVGEFRHYVLTYDNILKMIAIYLRIRSNTPIILMGETGCGKTSLIKCLAKVANVPLQAVDIHGGFGREDLRNIVKSCVDKWESDEKKNDRDREQWIFLDEINTSPDIGWLNELVCNHTLDGVKIPEGIKIIAACNPYRRRKLSADEDELLANDELSKYVYRVYPLCETMKEYVWSFGRLSELNEQQYIVEMTNQVKNELPFNLHEDFETWKSEISKRIAIAQKFLRIHLKDRAIVSLRDVSRCLKIFEWLMKQYCDELNYKEENPWINRSLNIAIGLCYYFRLNIEERRVLSSELSMNIPFEELLEAEVNNLSKSFSVPSGVALNQGLKENLFILFMSIITTTPIVLVGKPGTSKTLSFQIVRNNLSHNKMKFQNKLSENNLPFAVKSIHVISFQCTRDSKPQGIKERWKQAMQYSEDSQIKPVLLLDEIGLAEHSKHSPLKILHQLLEDPKISFVGISNWPLDAAKMSRVIMHQIPSMTTQELKETALEMMKNYQEDLKLYDEELKNEWLERDIGNIAKVYDKVVNTPKLSEPMNKKNFFGARDFYSLIRYQLQNSSHNVSCEGFMRNFGGISRDDLLQNLGNIFYNVLGTSKEDALKEMRQFTPMDCVQQNLKDIRTNNSKLLGDNYIISRHCMVISELEHSWQVLLENGVLKYDDMFLFKSSFAHDQSTSILDYEHLNKIINCMDTGKRVILYKLDSIYESLYDMLNQRYQKNPLVKLFLKVQYFICVTVKKNKRRINT
;
A
#
# COMPACT_ATOMS: atom_id res chain seq x y z
N MET A 1 17.56 5.30 -78.26
CA MET A 1 16.29 5.71 -78.88
C MET A 1 15.32 6.00 -77.74
N TYR A 2 15.41 7.20 -77.16
CA TYR A 2 14.48 8.34 -77.36
C TYR A 2 13.10 8.04 -76.74
N MET A 3 12.60 8.76 -75.74
CA MET A 3 12.55 10.22 -75.47
C MET A 3 12.83 10.48 -73.97
N TYR A 4 13.55 11.47 -73.45
CA TYR A 4 14.09 12.78 -73.83
C TYR A 4 13.08 13.91 -74.15
N ILE A 5 13.18 14.95 -73.30
CA ILE A 5 12.98 16.40 -73.55
C ILE A 5 11.53 16.89 -73.41
N ARG A 6 11.19 17.85 -72.53
CA ARG A 6 11.54 19.30 -72.51
C ARG A 6 10.83 19.92 -71.27
N CYS A 7 11.27 20.98 -70.57
CA CYS A 7 12.40 21.89 -70.71
C CYS A 7 12.46 22.83 -69.48
N LYS A 8 13.69 23.13 -69.07
CA LYS A 8 14.30 24.44 -68.72
C LYS A 8 13.62 25.32 -67.64
N ASN A 9 14.28 25.54 -66.51
CA ASN A 9 15.41 26.47 -66.29
C ASN A 9 15.15 27.92 -66.74
N THR A 10 15.14 28.84 -65.77
CA THR A 10 15.93 30.09 -65.84
C THR A 10 16.15 30.69 -64.45
N CYS A 11 17.44 30.88 -64.11
CA CYS A 11 18.04 32.09 -63.49
C CYS A 11 17.56 32.53 -62.08
N THR A 12 18.40 32.82 -61.08
CA THR A 12 19.74 33.45 -61.09
C THR A 12 20.44 33.26 -59.73
N LYS A 13 21.78 33.13 -59.78
CA LYS A 13 22.70 33.28 -58.64
C LYS A 13 22.64 34.72 -58.07
N LYS A 14 22.56 34.88 -56.74
CA LYS A 14 23.49 35.70 -55.92
C LYS A 14 23.13 35.71 -54.43
N LYS A 15 24.14 35.36 -53.62
CA LYS A 15 24.46 35.87 -52.28
C LYS A 15 23.37 35.81 -51.20
N ASN A 16 23.55 34.90 -50.25
CA ASN A 16 23.76 35.31 -48.86
C ASN A 16 24.63 34.29 -48.12
N LYS A 17 25.86 34.73 -47.81
CA LYS A 17 26.68 34.20 -46.72
C LYS A 17 25.87 34.40 -45.45
N ILE A 18 25.12 33.39 -45.01
CA ILE A 18 24.68 33.32 -43.62
C ILE A 18 25.70 32.44 -42.92
N ILE A 19 26.49 33.14 -42.10
CA ILE A 19 27.42 32.62 -41.12
C ILE A 19 26.77 31.41 -40.44
N LYS A 20 27.34 30.21 -40.63
CA LYS A 20 27.17 29.09 -39.70
C LYS A 20 27.76 29.55 -38.37
N LYS A 21 27.00 30.32 -37.59
CA LYS A 21 27.22 30.42 -36.16
C LYS A 21 26.95 29.00 -35.67
N ASN A 22 27.99 28.34 -35.19
CA ASN A 22 27.86 27.25 -34.25
C ASN A 22 26.96 27.74 -33.11
N ILE A 23 25.66 27.51 -33.22
CA ILE A 23 24.75 27.60 -32.08
C ILE A 23 24.95 26.27 -31.37
N MET A 24 26.07 26.18 -30.63
CA MET A 24 26.21 25.20 -29.58
C MET A 24 25.07 25.46 -28.58
N PRO A 25 24.40 24.42 -28.04
CA PRO A 25 23.44 24.64 -26.99
C PRO A 25 24.20 25.25 -25.80
N LYS A 26 23.86 26.49 -25.45
CA LYS A 26 24.29 27.08 -24.17
C LYS A 26 23.82 26.13 -23.07
N MET A 27 24.71 25.79 -22.12
CA MET A 27 24.30 25.13 -20.88
C MET A 27 23.13 25.94 -20.28
N SER A 28 22.07 25.26 -19.85
CA SER A 28 20.96 25.93 -19.19
C SER A 28 21.46 26.59 -17.89
N ALA A 29 20.87 27.71 -17.48
CA ALA A 29 21.28 28.46 -16.29
C ALA A 29 21.32 27.59 -15.01
N GLU A 30 20.45 26.58 -14.94
CA GLU A 30 20.35 25.62 -13.84
C GLU A 30 21.60 24.72 -13.73
N ILE A 31 22.13 24.25 -14.87
CA ILE A 31 23.35 23.43 -14.91
C ILE A 31 24.55 24.28 -14.46
N GLU A 32 24.62 25.54 -14.87
CA GLU A 32 25.69 26.46 -14.48
C GLU A 32 25.68 26.74 -12.96
N GLU A 33 24.51 26.92 -12.36
CA GLU A 33 24.39 27.11 -10.91
C GLU A 33 24.75 25.83 -10.13
N LYS A 34 24.28 24.66 -10.59
CA LYS A 34 24.62 23.37 -9.98
C LYS A 34 26.12 23.08 -10.07
N ASP A 35 26.78 23.49 -11.14
CA ASP A 35 28.23 23.38 -11.29
C ASP A 35 28.99 24.26 -10.28
N LYS A 36 28.60 25.53 -10.15
CA LYS A 36 29.19 26.46 -9.16
C LYS A 36 29.08 25.94 -7.73
N ARG A 37 27.91 25.40 -7.37
CA ARG A 37 27.67 24.80 -6.04
C ARG A 37 28.51 23.54 -5.82
N THR A 38 28.71 22.74 -6.86
CA THR A 38 29.56 21.54 -6.80
C THR A 38 31.05 21.91 -6.62
N GLU A 39 31.54 22.94 -7.33
CA GLU A 39 32.92 23.41 -7.15
C GLU A 39 33.20 23.94 -5.74
N LEU A 40 32.23 24.63 -5.13
CA LEU A 40 32.35 25.06 -3.74
C LEU A 40 32.56 23.84 -2.81
N LEU A 41 31.80 22.77 -3.00
CA LEU A 41 31.95 21.54 -2.23
C LEU A 41 33.31 20.88 -2.46
N PHE A 42 33.78 20.76 -3.70
CA PHE A 42 35.10 20.19 -3.98
C PHE A 42 36.24 20.96 -3.31
N ARG A 43 36.15 22.30 -3.29
CA ARG A 43 37.15 23.14 -2.64
C ARG A 43 37.23 22.89 -1.15
N ILE A 44 36.09 22.68 -0.49
CA ILE A 44 36.03 22.48 0.97
C ILE A 44 36.42 21.05 1.35
N VAL A 45 35.97 20.06 0.58
CA VAL A 45 36.30 18.65 0.81
C VAL A 45 37.76 18.37 0.45
N GLY A 46 38.37 19.15 -0.45
CA GLY A 46 39.75 18.99 -0.89
C GLY A 46 39.90 17.92 -1.98
N THR A 47 38.91 17.80 -2.86
CA THR A 47 38.90 16.82 -3.96
C THR A 47 40.01 17.14 -4.96
N LYS A 48 40.80 16.13 -5.33
CA LYS A 48 41.92 16.27 -6.30
C LYS A 48 41.38 16.78 -7.64
N GLU A 49 42.02 17.81 -8.22
CA GLU A 49 41.58 18.45 -9.47
C GLU A 49 41.38 17.45 -10.61
N THR A 50 42.28 16.47 -10.70
CA THR A 50 42.25 15.39 -11.72
C THR A 50 41.01 14.49 -11.63
N LEU A 51 40.30 14.48 -10.49
CA LEU A 51 39.12 13.64 -10.26
C LEU A 51 37.81 14.41 -10.41
N LYS A 52 37.83 15.75 -10.36
CA LYS A 52 36.61 16.56 -10.36
C LYS A 52 35.74 16.31 -11.59
N GLU A 53 36.32 16.28 -12.79
CA GLU A 53 35.57 16.01 -14.03
C GLU A 53 34.86 14.66 -13.98
N LYS A 54 35.58 13.61 -13.56
CA LYS A 54 35.05 12.26 -13.45
C LYS A 54 33.90 12.20 -12.42
N ILE A 55 34.08 12.85 -11.27
CA ILE A 55 33.06 12.87 -10.20
C ILE A 55 31.83 13.67 -10.64
N LYS A 56 31.97 14.82 -11.33
CA LYS A 56 30.84 15.57 -11.89
C LYS A 56 30.02 14.71 -12.85
N MET A 57 30.69 13.95 -13.72
CA MET A 57 30.04 13.04 -14.65
C MET A 57 29.28 11.92 -13.93
N GLU A 58 29.88 11.31 -12.91
CA GLU A 58 29.24 10.25 -12.11
C GLU A 58 28.03 10.78 -11.30
N LEU A 59 28.14 11.99 -10.75
CA LEU A 59 27.08 12.61 -9.96
C LEU A 59 25.93 13.12 -10.84
N TRP A 60 26.23 13.91 -11.88
CA TRP A 60 25.25 14.73 -12.56
C TRP A 60 24.93 14.29 -13.99
N GLY A 61 25.79 13.48 -14.61
CA GLY A 61 25.61 12.95 -15.97
C GLY A 61 26.39 13.74 -17.05
N MET A 62 26.19 13.33 -18.31
CA MET A 62 27.00 13.79 -19.45
C MET A 62 26.87 15.27 -19.83
N GLU A 63 25.86 15.96 -19.31
CA GLU A 63 25.66 17.39 -19.53
C GLU A 63 26.82 18.24 -18.97
N PHE A 64 27.59 17.69 -18.03
CA PHE A 64 28.75 18.33 -17.40
C PHE A 64 30.10 17.96 -18.06
N MET A 65 30.07 17.33 -19.24
CA MET A 65 31.26 16.95 -19.99
C MET A 65 31.84 18.14 -20.79
N PRO A 66 33.15 18.46 -20.68
CA PRO A 66 33.75 19.56 -21.44
C PRO A 66 33.62 19.32 -22.95
N ASN A 67 33.28 20.38 -23.70
CA ASN A 67 32.93 20.30 -25.12
C ASN A 67 34.06 19.74 -26.00
N GLU A 68 35.31 19.79 -25.55
CA GLU A 68 36.50 19.30 -26.27
C GLU A 68 36.67 17.76 -26.25
N LYS A 69 35.95 17.03 -25.38
CA LYS A 69 36.04 15.55 -25.27
C LYS A 69 34.81 14.80 -25.79
N LYS A 70 33.83 15.49 -26.40
CA LYS A 70 32.63 14.86 -26.99
C LYS A 70 32.97 14.23 -28.35
N GLU A 71 33.71 13.13 -28.36
CA GLU A 71 33.91 12.34 -29.59
C GLU A 71 32.61 11.59 -29.97
N PRO A 72 32.21 11.59 -31.27
CA PRO A 72 30.91 11.06 -31.69
C PRO A 72 30.76 9.52 -31.59
N GLU A 73 31.86 8.76 -31.45
CA GLU A 73 31.81 7.28 -31.49
C GLU A 73 31.74 6.59 -30.11
N MET A 74 32.05 7.28 -29.00
CA MET A 74 31.86 6.75 -27.63
C MET A 74 30.44 6.97 -27.07
N VAL A 75 29.59 7.71 -27.78
CA VAL A 75 28.28 8.19 -27.28
C VAL A 75 27.19 7.09 -27.28
N ILE A 76 27.43 5.93 -27.90
CA ILE A 76 26.33 5.00 -28.26
C ILE A 76 26.21 3.76 -27.35
N LYS A 77 27.19 3.42 -26.50
CA LYS A 77 27.14 2.13 -25.75
C LYS A 77 26.99 2.15 -24.23
N ASP A 78 27.10 3.29 -23.55
CA ASP A 78 26.73 3.39 -22.13
C ASP A 78 26.32 4.83 -21.78
N MET A 79 25.05 5.17 -21.97
CA MET A 79 24.46 6.38 -21.37
C MET A 79 24.45 6.22 -19.85
N LYS A 80 25.55 6.59 -19.17
CA LYS A 80 25.55 6.68 -17.71
C LYS A 80 24.70 7.88 -17.29
N VAL A 81 23.45 7.61 -16.92
CA VAL A 81 22.62 8.54 -16.16
C VAL A 81 23.33 8.80 -14.83
N GLY A 82 23.64 10.07 -14.53
CA GLY A 82 24.32 10.43 -13.29
C GLY A 82 23.53 9.97 -12.06
N GLU A 83 24.21 9.38 -11.09
CA GLU A 83 23.58 8.73 -9.91
C GLU A 83 22.73 9.72 -9.10
N PHE A 84 23.09 11.00 -9.12
CA PHE A 84 22.43 12.10 -8.42
C PHE A 84 21.91 13.18 -9.38
N ARG A 85 21.61 12.85 -10.65
CA ARG A 85 21.11 13.80 -11.65
C ARG A 85 19.98 14.68 -11.10
N HIS A 86 19.05 14.07 -10.39
CA HIS A 86 17.87 14.72 -9.81
C HIS A 86 18.08 15.33 -8.41
N TYR A 87 19.25 15.16 -7.80
CA TYR A 87 19.53 15.71 -6.47
C TYR A 87 19.69 17.23 -6.54
N VAL A 88 19.01 17.94 -5.64
CA VAL A 88 19.02 19.39 -5.54
C VAL A 88 20.07 19.82 -4.50
N LEU A 89 21.13 20.48 -4.95
CA LEU A 89 22.16 21.04 -4.07
C LEU A 89 21.73 22.40 -3.53
N THR A 90 20.94 22.46 -2.48
CA THR A 90 20.62 23.73 -1.79
C THR A 90 21.78 24.20 -0.90
N TYR A 91 21.80 25.47 -0.51
CA TYR A 91 22.79 25.98 0.46
C TYR A 91 22.73 25.24 1.80
N ASP A 92 21.53 24.89 2.27
CA ASP A 92 21.32 24.07 3.48
C ASP A 92 22.00 22.70 3.36
N ASN A 93 21.85 22.01 2.21
CA ASN A 93 22.55 20.75 1.97
C ASN A 93 24.06 20.88 2.00
N ILE A 94 24.59 21.95 1.38
CA ILE A 94 26.02 22.22 1.35
C ILE A 94 26.55 22.43 2.77
N LEU A 95 25.88 23.27 3.57
CA LEU A 95 26.26 23.50 4.97
C LEU A 95 26.22 22.21 5.80
N LYS A 96 25.18 21.39 5.61
CA LYS A 96 25.08 20.08 6.27
C LYS A 96 26.22 19.15 5.86
N MET A 97 26.51 19.05 4.55
CA MET A 97 27.62 18.24 4.04
C MET A 97 28.96 18.69 4.63
N ILE A 98 29.22 19.99 4.71
CA ILE A 98 30.44 20.56 5.30
C ILE A 98 30.52 20.21 6.79
N ALA A 99 29.45 20.40 7.56
CA ALA A 99 29.42 20.10 8.98
C ALA A 99 29.66 18.60 9.27
N ILE A 100 29.08 17.71 8.46
CA ILE A 100 29.34 16.26 8.55
C ILE A 100 30.82 16.00 8.27
N TYR A 101 31.34 16.53 7.16
CA TYR A 101 32.72 16.30 6.76
C TYR A 101 33.74 16.78 7.80
N LEU A 102 33.50 17.93 8.42
CA LEU A 102 34.34 18.44 9.51
C LEU A 102 34.33 17.51 10.73
N ARG A 103 33.17 16.96 11.11
CA ARG A 103 33.05 15.97 12.19
C ARG A 103 33.76 14.66 11.87
N ILE A 104 33.70 14.21 10.61
CA ILE A 104 34.45 13.03 10.13
C ILE A 104 35.95 13.27 10.32
N ARG A 105 36.43 14.47 9.96
CA ARG A 105 37.84 14.86 10.07
C ARG A 105 38.32 14.99 11.51
N SER A 106 37.45 15.35 12.44
CA SER A 106 37.76 15.44 13.87
C SER A 106 37.55 14.13 14.64
N ASN A 107 37.27 13.01 13.96
CA ASN A 107 36.96 11.71 14.59
C ASN A 107 35.84 11.80 15.63
N THR A 108 34.90 12.72 15.45
CA THR A 108 33.78 12.90 16.38
C THR A 108 32.64 11.97 15.95
N PRO A 109 32.03 11.21 16.88
CA PRO A 109 30.86 10.38 16.56
C PRO A 109 29.75 11.19 15.89
N ILE A 110 29.16 10.62 14.83
CA ILE A 110 28.14 11.27 14.01
C ILE A 110 26.86 10.46 14.07
N ILE A 111 25.84 11.00 14.74
CA ILE A 111 24.52 10.39 14.80
C ILE A 111 23.50 11.41 14.27
N LEU A 112 23.02 11.18 13.05
CA LEU A 112 22.06 12.04 12.37
C LEU A 112 20.64 11.62 12.72
N MET A 113 19.98 12.36 13.60
CA MET A 113 18.56 12.14 13.90
C MET A 113 17.68 13.00 12.99
N GLY A 114 16.76 12.37 12.27
CA GLY A 114 15.79 13.09 11.44
C GLY A 114 14.65 12.21 10.96
N GLU A 115 13.59 12.82 10.44
CA GLU A 115 12.44 12.07 9.88
C GLU A 115 12.84 11.25 8.64
N THR A 116 12.04 10.25 8.28
CA THR A 116 12.21 9.50 7.03
C THR A 116 11.94 10.38 5.81
N GLY A 117 12.74 10.23 4.75
CA GLY A 117 12.56 11.01 3.51
C GLY A 117 13.01 12.47 3.58
N CYS A 118 13.76 12.87 4.61
CA CYS A 118 14.37 14.22 4.70
C CYS A 118 15.75 14.34 4.01
N GLY A 119 16.23 13.29 3.34
CA GLY A 119 17.44 13.32 2.52
C GLY A 119 18.75 12.91 3.19
N LYS A 120 18.75 12.39 4.44
CA LYS A 120 19.98 11.95 5.17
C LYS A 120 20.85 11.00 4.33
N THR A 121 20.26 9.90 3.90
CA THR A 121 20.93 8.83 3.13
C THR A 121 21.48 9.37 1.80
N SER A 122 20.68 10.15 1.06
CA SER A 122 21.09 10.77 -0.21
C SER A 122 22.22 11.77 -0.01
N LEU A 123 22.18 12.57 1.07
CA LEU A 123 23.21 13.54 1.39
C LEU A 123 24.55 12.86 1.72
N ILE A 124 24.54 11.79 2.53
CA ILE A 124 25.75 11.02 2.85
C ILE A 124 26.34 10.35 1.61
N LYS A 125 25.51 9.70 0.79
CA LYS A 125 25.97 9.08 -0.46
C LYS A 125 26.58 10.11 -1.41
N CYS A 126 25.93 11.26 -1.59
CA CYS A 126 26.47 12.35 -2.40
C CYS A 126 27.79 12.89 -1.84
N LEU A 127 27.89 13.09 -0.53
CA LEU A 127 29.12 13.56 0.12
C LEU A 127 30.29 12.58 -0.05
N ALA A 128 30.04 11.27 0.12
CA ALA A 128 31.06 10.25 -0.07
C ALA A 128 31.61 10.23 -1.51
N LYS A 129 30.73 10.41 -2.50
CA LYS A 129 31.13 10.53 -3.92
C LYS A 129 31.93 11.80 -4.19
N VAL A 130 31.52 12.94 -3.64
CA VAL A 130 32.27 14.22 -3.74
C VAL A 130 33.66 14.10 -3.12
N ALA A 131 33.77 13.41 -1.99
CA ALA A 131 35.04 13.10 -1.32
C ALA A 131 35.86 11.99 -2.01
N ASN A 132 35.27 11.28 -2.97
CA ASN A 132 35.84 10.09 -3.61
C ASN A 132 36.25 9.01 -2.59
N VAL A 133 35.39 8.77 -1.59
CA VAL A 133 35.60 7.78 -0.52
C VAL A 133 34.65 6.60 -0.71
N PRO A 134 35.12 5.34 -0.60
CA PRO A 134 34.25 4.17 -0.60
C PRO A 134 33.26 4.21 0.56
N LEU A 135 31.97 4.08 0.25
CA LEU A 135 30.89 4.08 1.25
C LEU A 135 30.18 2.72 1.28
N GLN A 136 30.17 2.09 2.44
CA GLN A 136 29.33 0.92 2.73
C GLN A 136 28.11 1.37 3.52
N ALA A 137 26.98 1.51 2.83
CA ALA A 137 25.69 1.82 3.45
C ALA A 137 25.00 0.52 3.91
N VAL A 138 24.57 0.49 5.16
CA VAL A 138 23.94 -0.65 5.83
C VAL A 138 22.64 -0.17 6.46
N ASP A 139 21.53 -0.75 6.06
CA ASP A 139 20.26 -0.52 6.74
C ASP A 139 20.17 -1.45 7.95
N ILE A 140 19.95 -0.92 9.16
CA ILE A 140 19.74 -1.69 10.40
C ILE A 140 18.24 -1.99 10.59
N HIS A 141 17.90 -3.18 11.12
CA HIS A 141 16.50 -3.62 11.35
C HIS A 141 16.34 -4.45 12.62
N GLY A 142 15.11 -4.75 13.02
CA GLY A 142 14.81 -5.54 14.22
C GLY A 142 15.46 -6.93 14.26
N GLY A 143 15.63 -7.59 13.11
CA GLY A 143 16.38 -8.85 13.00
C GLY A 143 17.89 -8.72 12.77
N PHE A 144 18.47 -7.50 12.79
CA PHE A 144 19.90 -7.28 12.52
C PHE A 144 20.64 -7.46 13.84
N GLY A 145 21.47 -8.49 13.90
CA GLY A 145 22.12 -8.92 15.14
C GLY A 145 23.62 -8.66 15.17
N ARG A 146 24.24 -9.10 16.27
CA ARG A 146 25.71 -9.03 16.48
C ARG A 146 26.53 -9.66 15.36
N GLU A 147 26.11 -10.81 14.82
CA GLU A 147 26.85 -11.52 13.78
C GLU A 147 26.87 -10.74 12.45
N ASP A 148 25.76 -10.11 12.09
CA ASP A 148 25.67 -9.26 10.90
C ASP A 148 26.63 -8.07 11.03
N LEU A 149 26.64 -7.42 12.20
CA LEU A 149 27.53 -6.30 12.50
C LEU A 149 29.01 -6.71 12.37
N ARG A 150 29.39 -7.86 12.94
CA ARG A 150 30.74 -8.42 12.84
C ARG A 150 31.15 -8.68 11.41
N ASN A 151 30.28 -9.32 10.63
CA ASN A 151 30.58 -9.65 9.24
C ASN A 151 30.84 -8.39 8.40
N ILE A 152 30.05 -7.33 8.62
CA ILE A 152 30.23 -6.05 7.94
C ILE A 152 31.54 -5.40 8.35
N VAL A 153 31.80 -5.22 9.64
CA VAL A 153 33.02 -4.56 10.12
C VAL A 153 34.26 -5.34 9.69
N LYS A 154 34.24 -6.68 9.83
CA LYS A 154 35.33 -7.54 9.36
C LYS A 154 35.57 -7.39 7.86
N SER A 155 34.51 -7.41 7.04
CA SER A 155 34.66 -7.22 5.59
C SER A 155 35.26 -5.86 5.20
N CYS A 156 35.03 -4.82 6.00
CA CYS A 156 35.63 -3.50 5.79
C CYS A 156 37.10 -3.47 6.25
N VAL A 157 37.39 -4.04 7.41
CA VAL A 157 38.76 -4.14 7.95
C VAL A 157 39.65 -4.95 7.02
N ASP A 158 39.20 -6.13 6.58
CA ASP A 158 39.96 -6.99 5.65
C ASP A 158 40.28 -6.24 4.34
N LYS A 159 39.32 -5.49 3.80
CA LYS A 159 39.53 -4.65 2.61
C LYS A 159 40.55 -3.53 2.88
N TRP A 160 40.41 -2.85 4.02
CA TRP A 160 41.28 -1.75 4.42
C TRP A 160 42.73 -2.21 4.64
N GLU A 161 42.93 -3.39 5.23
CA GLU A 161 44.26 -4.01 5.44
C GLU A 161 44.89 -4.45 4.12
N SER A 162 44.11 -4.99 3.18
CA SER A 162 44.61 -5.48 1.88
C SER A 162 45.08 -4.37 0.92
N ASP A 163 44.68 -3.11 1.15
CA ASP A 163 44.97 -1.97 0.28
C ASP A 163 46.37 -1.38 0.55
N GLU A 164 47.44 -2.17 0.37
CA GLU A 164 48.81 -1.79 0.75
C GLU A 164 49.39 -0.54 0.02
N LYS A 165 48.81 -0.14 -1.12
CA LYS A 165 49.45 0.78 -2.10
C LYS A 165 49.07 2.27 -2.03
N LYS A 166 48.45 2.75 -0.94
CA LYS A 166 47.94 4.13 -0.85
C LYS A 166 48.34 4.80 0.48
N ASN A 167 48.64 6.10 0.42
CA ASN A 167 48.84 6.96 1.60
C ASN A 167 47.61 6.89 2.54
N ASP A 168 47.76 7.18 3.84
CA ASP A 168 46.67 7.12 4.84
C ASP A 168 45.39 7.86 4.43
N ARG A 169 45.50 8.98 3.71
CA ARG A 169 44.33 9.73 3.20
C ARG A 169 43.60 9.06 2.03
N ASP A 170 44.29 8.22 1.27
CA ASP A 170 43.72 7.50 0.12
C ASP A 170 43.18 6.10 0.54
N ARG A 171 43.38 5.69 1.82
CA ARG A 171 42.81 4.48 2.45
C ARG A 171 41.54 4.74 3.28
N GLU A 172 41.03 5.97 3.30
CA GLU A 172 39.82 6.30 4.07
C GLU A 172 38.60 5.52 3.52
N GLN A 173 37.80 4.91 4.40
CA GLN A 173 36.56 4.20 4.05
C GLN A 173 35.45 4.60 5.03
N TRP A 174 34.22 4.76 4.53
CA TRP A 174 33.08 5.13 5.37
C TRP A 174 32.07 3.98 5.49
N ILE A 175 31.56 3.77 6.71
CA ILE A 175 30.43 2.88 6.99
C ILE A 175 29.26 3.76 7.42
N PHE A 176 28.15 3.69 6.69
CA PHE A 176 26.93 4.40 7.03
C PHE A 176 25.88 3.42 7.54
N LEU A 177 25.52 3.54 8.82
CA LEU A 177 24.50 2.75 9.48
C LEU A 177 23.19 3.53 9.51
N ASP A 178 22.22 3.15 8.68
CA ASP A 178 20.90 3.79 8.63
C ASP A 178 19.92 3.10 9.57
N GLU A 179 18.99 3.87 10.13
CA GLU A 179 17.95 3.40 11.07
C GLU A 179 18.50 2.59 12.28
N ILE A 180 19.63 3.03 12.88
CA ILE A 180 20.35 2.27 13.92
C ILE A 180 19.48 1.87 15.12
N ASN A 181 18.48 2.69 15.44
CA ASN A 181 17.61 2.47 16.58
C ASN A 181 16.43 1.55 16.30
N THR A 182 16.40 0.85 15.16
CA THR A 182 15.40 -0.20 14.88
C THR A 182 15.83 -1.58 15.39
N SER A 183 17.11 -1.80 15.67
CA SER A 183 17.62 -3.05 16.26
C SER A 183 17.55 -3.00 17.79
N PRO A 184 17.20 -4.11 18.46
CA PRO A 184 17.28 -4.21 19.93
C PRO A 184 18.71 -4.09 20.46
N ASP A 185 19.71 -4.36 19.62
CA ASP A 185 21.13 -4.44 19.97
C ASP A 185 21.83 -3.07 20.01
N ILE A 186 21.16 -2.06 20.56
CA ILE A 186 21.64 -0.66 20.57
C ILE A 186 22.98 -0.50 21.31
N GLY A 187 23.28 -1.40 22.26
CA GLY A 187 24.53 -1.41 23.01
C GLY A 187 25.77 -1.62 22.14
N TRP A 188 25.74 -2.59 21.21
CA TRP A 188 26.84 -2.82 20.27
C TRP A 188 26.97 -1.70 19.24
N LEU A 189 25.84 -1.12 18.83
CA LEU A 189 25.86 0.05 17.93
C LEU A 189 26.44 1.29 18.62
N ASN A 190 26.18 1.47 19.92
CA ASN A 190 26.83 2.49 20.72
C ASN A 190 28.33 2.26 20.84
N GLU A 191 28.76 1.02 21.12
CA GLU A 191 30.19 0.66 21.16
C GLU A 191 30.88 1.01 19.84
N LEU A 192 30.28 0.62 18.72
CA LEU A 192 30.81 0.85 17.38
C LEU A 192 30.89 2.35 17.05
N VAL A 193 29.80 3.10 17.26
CA VAL A 193 29.70 4.50 16.82
C VAL A 193 30.42 5.46 17.76
N CYS A 194 30.30 5.28 19.08
CA CYS A 194 30.83 6.21 20.08
C CYS A 194 32.23 5.83 20.55
N ASN A 195 32.50 4.53 20.77
CA ASN A 195 33.78 4.07 21.31
C ASN A 195 34.77 3.64 20.21
N HIS A 196 34.31 3.50 18.97
CA HIS A 196 35.12 3.06 17.83
C HIS A 196 35.74 1.66 18.06
N THR A 197 35.04 0.81 18.82
CA THR A 197 35.41 -0.58 19.10
C THR A 197 34.27 -1.52 18.75
N LEU A 198 34.59 -2.79 18.50
CA LEU A 198 33.61 -3.86 18.40
C LEU A 198 34.11 -5.06 19.18
N ASP A 199 33.30 -5.54 20.14
CA ASP A 199 33.69 -6.62 21.06
C ASP A 199 35.01 -6.33 21.82
N GLY A 200 35.24 -5.05 22.13
CA GLY A 200 36.46 -4.58 22.80
C GLY A 200 37.67 -4.41 21.88
N VAL A 201 37.57 -4.72 20.58
CA VAL A 201 38.67 -4.53 19.61
C VAL A 201 38.53 -3.16 18.94
N LYS A 202 39.60 -2.35 18.97
CA LYS A 202 39.63 -1.03 18.32
C LYS A 202 39.64 -1.19 16.80
N ILE A 203 38.77 -0.45 16.12
CA ILE A 203 38.70 -0.43 14.65
C ILE A 203 39.74 0.58 14.11
N PRO A 204 40.38 0.32 12.94
CA PRO A 204 41.32 1.24 12.33
C PRO A 204 40.74 2.64 12.11
N GLU A 205 41.51 3.69 12.42
CA GLU A 205 41.05 5.08 12.32
C GLU A 205 40.76 5.52 10.88
N GLY A 206 41.25 4.80 9.87
CA GLY A 206 40.89 5.02 8.47
C GLY A 206 39.42 4.67 8.14
N ILE A 207 38.75 3.90 8.99
CA ILE A 207 37.35 3.51 8.83
C ILE A 207 36.48 4.45 9.65
N LYS A 208 35.70 5.30 8.99
CA LYS A 208 34.81 6.27 9.65
C LYS A 208 33.40 5.72 9.72
N ILE A 209 32.78 5.85 10.90
CA ILE A 209 31.43 5.34 11.15
C ILE A 209 30.47 6.52 11.24
N ILE A 210 29.42 6.49 10.43
CA ILE A 210 28.36 7.49 10.38
C ILE A 210 27.06 6.77 10.67
N ALA A 211 26.25 7.27 11.59
CA ALA A 211 25.00 6.65 11.96
C ALA A 211 23.81 7.60 11.71
N ALA A 212 22.66 7.04 11.36
CA ALA A 212 21.39 7.78 11.30
C ALA A 212 20.32 7.05 12.10
N CYS A 213 19.44 7.82 12.75
CA CYS A 213 18.37 7.28 13.57
C CYS A 213 17.04 8.01 13.32
N ASN A 214 15.94 7.30 13.55
CA ASN A 214 14.61 7.89 13.49
C ASN A 214 14.25 8.47 14.88
N PRO A 215 13.49 9.58 14.95
CA PRO A 215 13.14 10.19 16.22
C PRO A 215 12.23 9.29 17.06
N TYR A 216 12.48 9.24 18.38
CA TYR A 216 11.66 8.48 19.33
C TYR A 216 10.41 9.28 19.71
N ARG A 217 9.31 9.09 18.97
CA ARG A 217 8.05 9.84 19.16
C ARG A 217 6.86 8.91 19.31
N ARG A 218 6.00 9.17 20.29
CA ARG A 218 4.74 8.44 20.46
C ARG A 218 3.73 8.80 19.37
N ARG A 219 2.98 7.81 18.89
CA ARG A 219 1.84 8.00 17.98
C ARG A 219 0.69 8.66 18.71
N LYS A 220 -0.14 9.38 17.96
CA LYS A 220 -1.48 9.74 18.40
C LYS A 220 -2.44 8.62 18.01
N LEU A 221 -2.54 7.59 18.87
CA LEU A 221 -3.41 6.45 18.66
C LEU A 221 -4.86 6.81 19.03
N SER A 222 -5.83 6.23 18.31
CA SER A 222 -7.21 6.21 18.80
C SER A 222 -7.35 5.20 19.94
N ALA A 223 -8.40 5.33 20.75
CA ALA A 223 -8.68 4.37 21.83
C ALA A 223 -8.81 2.90 21.35
N ASP A 224 -9.12 2.69 20.06
CA ASP A 224 -9.24 1.36 19.45
C ASP A 224 -7.87 0.79 19.07
N GLU A 225 -6.95 1.64 18.61
CA GLU A 225 -5.59 1.24 18.24
C GLU A 225 -4.77 0.95 19.50
N ASP A 226 -4.92 1.74 20.57
CA ASP A 226 -4.19 1.56 21.82
C ASP A 226 -4.43 0.20 22.49
N GLU A 227 -5.65 -0.33 22.44
CA GLU A 227 -6.02 -1.59 23.10
C GLU A 227 -5.48 -2.82 22.35
N LEU A 228 -5.52 -2.78 21.01
CA LEU A 228 -4.94 -3.83 20.15
C LEU A 228 -3.41 -3.85 20.22
N LEU A 229 -2.80 -2.68 20.36
CA LEU A 229 -1.35 -2.47 20.43
C LEU A 229 -0.78 -2.62 21.85
N ALA A 230 -1.63 -2.90 22.85
CA ALA A 230 -1.22 -3.00 24.25
C ALA A 230 -0.11 -4.04 24.49
N ASN A 231 -0.07 -5.10 23.68
CA ASN A 231 0.92 -6.19 23.79
C ASN A 231 2.25 -5.90 23.05
N ASP A 232 2.37 -4.79 22.32
CA ASP A 232 3.53 -4.45 21.50
C ASP A 232 4.02 -3.03 21.84
N GLU A 233 4.98 -2.91 22.77
CA GLU A 233 5.41 -1.60 23.28
C GLU A 233 5.97 -0.66 22.20
N LEU A 234 6.60 -1.20 21.16
CA LEU A 234 7.20 -0.41 20.07
C LEU A 234 6.15 0.16 19.12
N SER A 235 4.97 -0.47 19.04
CA SER A 235 3.88 -0.02 18.18
C SER A 235 3.22 1.28 18.65
N LYS A 236 3.45 1.66 19.92
CA LYS A 236 3.04 2.95 20.50
C LYS A 236 3.81 4.15 19.92
N TYR A 237 4.89 3.89 19.16
CA TYR A 237 5.76 4.90 18.60
C TYR A 237 5.59 5.02 17.08
N VAL A 238 5.74 6.24 16.55
CA VAL A 238 5.56 6.58 15.12
C VAL A 238 6.48 5.71 14.27
N TYR A 239 7.72 5.57 14.75
CA TYR A 239 8.70 4.63 14.28
C TYR A 239 8.85 3.50 15.29
N ARG A 240 8.92 2.25 14.81
CA ARG A 240 9.22 1.09 15.66
C ARG A 240 10.71 1.11 16.03
N VAL A 241 11.07 1.91 17.02
CA VAL A 241 12.47 2.15 17.40
C VAL A 241 12.68 2.07 18.90
N TYR A 242 13.87 1.65 19.29
CA TYR A 242 14.36 1.59 20.65
C TYR A 242 14.95 2.95 21.08
N PRO A 243 14.93 3.27 22.39
CA PRO A 243 15.59 4.44 22.91
C PRO A 243 17.12 4.35 22.73
N LEU A 244 17.76 5.47 22.43
CA LEU A 244 19.22 5.56 22.33
C LEU A 244 19.87 5.54 23.72
N CYS A 245 21.08 5.00 23.82
CA CYS A 245 21.93 5.08 25.02
C CYS A 245 22.28 6.54 25.36
N GLU A 246 22.52 6.86 26.64
CA GLU A 246 22.85 8.23 27.07
C GLU A 246 24.07 8.82 26.33
N THR A 247 25.12 8.02 26.14
CA THR A 247 26.32 8.40 25.37
C THR A 247 25.98 8.79 23.92
N MET A 248 25.10 8.03 23.26
CA MET A 248 24.69 8.34 21.89
C MET A 248 23.95 9.67 21.83
N LYS A 249 23.11 9.98 22.83
CA LYS A 249 22.31 11.22 22.86
C LYS A 249 23.17 12.47 22.84
N GLU A 250 24.38 12.45 23.43
CA GLU A 250 25.31 13.59 23.40
C GLU A 250 25.80 13.92 21.99
N TYR A 251 25.92 12.90 21.13
CA TYR A 251 26.36 13.04 19.74
C TYR A 251 25.22 13.13 18.73
N VAL A 252 23.96 13.04 19.19
CA VAL A 252 22.80 13.21 18.32
C VAL A 252 22.78 14.63 17.79
N TRP A 253 23.02 14.74 16.49
CA TRP A 253 22.78 15.96 15.76
C TRP A 253 21.39 15.88 15.13
N SER A 254 20.53 16.84 15.50
CA SER A 254 19.24 17.01 14.88
C SER A 254 19.43 17.49 13.44
N PHE A 255 19.39 16.54 12.51
CA PHE A 255 19.26 16.82 11.07
C PHE A 255 17.92 17.50 10.77
N GLY A 256 16.96 17.37 11.71
CA GLY A 256 15.74 18.13 11.77
C GLY A 256 14.74 17.76 10.69
N ARG A 257 13.79 18.67 10.48
CA ARG A 257 12.84 18.67 9.38
C ARG A 257 13.21 19.78 8.40
N LEU A 258 12.84 19.61 7.13
CA LEU A 258 12.94 20.68 6.15
C LEU A 258 12.05 21.85 6.60
N SER A 259 12.62 23.07 6.64
CA SER A 259 11.82 24.28 6.82
C SER A 259 10.86 24.46 5.65
N GLU A 260 9.76 25.20 5.85
CA GLU A 260 8.78 25.45 4.79
C GLU A 260 9.43 26.12 3.56
N LEU A 261 10.34 27.06 3.78
CA LEU A 261 11.08 27.73 2.71
C LEU A 261 11.99 26.77 1.93
N ASN A 262 12.75 25.91 2.64
CA ASN A 262 13.63 24.95 1.98
C ASN A 262 12.79 23.95 1.18
N GLU A 263 11.68 23.46 1.74
CA GLU A 263 10.79 22.52 1.05
C GLU A 263 10.15 23.13 -0.21
N GLN A 264 9.69 24.38 -0.16
CA GLN A 264 9.21 25.09 -1.34
C GLN A 264 10.29 25.18 -2.42
N GLN A 265 11.53 25.49 -2.02
CA GLN A 265 12.66 25.49 -2.95
C GLN A 265 12.88 24.10 -3.56
N TYR A 266 12.82 23.02 -2.78
CA TYR A 266 12.91 21.66 -3.32
C TYR A 266 11.80 21.36 -4.32
N ILE A 267 10.55 21.74 -4.02
CA ILE A 267 9.41 21.49 -4.90
C ILE A 267 9.59 22.21 -6.24
N VAL A 268 10.04 23.47 -6.24
CA VAL A 268 10.33 24.22 -7.46
C VAL A 268 11.44 23.53 -8.26
N GLU A 269 12.55 23.19 -7.63
CA GLU A 269 13.69 22.55 -8.30
C GLU A 269 13.35 21.16 -8.85
N MET A 270 12.58 20.37 -8.11
CA MET A 270 12.09 19.07 -8.58
C MET A 270 11.11 19.24 -9.76
N THR A 271 10.28 20.27 -9.74
CA THR A 271 9.36 20.58 -10.85
C THR A 271 10.14 20.98 -12.09
N ASN A 272 11.20 21.77 -11.96
CA ASN A 272 12.05 22.19 -13.09
C ASN A 272 12.64 20.99 -13.84
N GLN A 273 13.07 19.97 -13.10
CA GLN A 273 13.66 18.77 -13.69
C GLN A 273 12.68 17.97 -14.56
N VAL A 274 11.37 18.06 -14.29
CA VAL A 274 10.34 17.36 -15.09
C VAL A 274 10.34 17.84 -16.53
N LYS A 275 10.66 19.12 -16.78
CA LYS A 275 10.74 19.68 -18.13
C LYS A 275 11.64 18.85 -19.05
N ASN A 276 12.78 18.39 -18.54
CA ASN A 276 13.76 17.63 -19.33
C ASN A 276 13.27 16.23 -19.74
N GLU A 277 12.26 15.70 -19.04
CA GLU A 277 11.66 14.39 -19.32
C GLU A 277 10.44 14.48 -20.23
N LEU A 278 9.88 15.68 -20.41
CA LEU A 278 8.71 15.90 -21.27
C LEU A 278 9.11 16.06 -22.74
N PRO A 279 8.26 15.61 -23.68
CA PRO A 279 8.36 15.94 -25.10
C PRO A 279 8.47 17.45 -25.36
N PHE A 280 9.30 17.85 -26.33
CA PHE A 280 9.65 19.26 -26.59
C PHE A 280 8.43 20.15 -26.92
N ASN A 281 7.41 19.58 -27.56
CA ASN A 281 6.15 20.26 -27.87
C ASN A 281 5.36 20.70 -26.63
N LEU A 282 5.60 20.08 -25.46
CA LEU A 282 4.91 20.42 -24.21
C LEU A 282 5.70 21.40 -23.34
N HIS A 283 6.91 21.81 -23.75
CA HIS A 283 7.79 22.65 -22.93
C HIS A 283 7.27 24.06 -22.73
N GLU A 284 6.63 24.64 -23.74
CA GLU A 284 6.07 25.99 -23.67
C GLU A 284 4.88 26.03 -22.70
N ASP A 285 3.92 25.11 -22.86
CA ASP A 285 2.81 24.91 -21.93
C ASP A 285 3.29 24.65 -20.51
N PHE A 286 4.30 23.79 -20.34
CA PHE A 286 4.87 23.49 -19.03
C PHE A 286 5.49 24.72 -18.35
N GLU A 287 6.22 25.57 -19.09
CA GLU A 287 6.82 26.78 -18.53
C GLU A 287 5.76 27.78 -18.06
N THR A 288 4.64 27.90 -18.77
CA THR A 288 3.53 28.76 -18.31
C THR A 288 2.89 28.27 -17.02
N TRP A 289 2.79 26.94 -16.84
CA TRP A 289 2.16 26.31 -15.66
C TRP A 289 3.11 25.99 -14.51
N LYS A 290 4.43 26.06 -14.72
CA LYS A 290 5.47 25.66 -13.75
C LYS A 290 5.31 26.28 -12.36
N SER A 291 5.02 27.57 -12.30
CA SER A 291 4.78 28.30 -11.05
C SER A 291 3.55 27.75 -10.32
N GLU A 292 2.46 27.52 -11.05
CA GLU A 292 1.21 27.03 -10.49
C GLU A 292 1.31 25.56 -10.05
N ILE A 293 1.99 24.70 -10.83
CA ILE A 293 2.29 23.30 -10.45
C ILE A 293 3.02 23.27 -9.10
N SER A 294 4.10 24.05 -9.00
CA SER A 294 4.92 24.10 -7.78
C SER A 294 4.11 24.61 -6.58
N LYS A 295 3.31 25.65 -6.79
CA LYS A 295 2.47 26.26 -5.75
C LYS A 295 1.40 25.29 -5.25
N ARG A 296 0.67 24.61 -6.14
CA ARG A 296 -0.41 23.67 -5.75
C ARG A 296 0.13 22.44 -5.03
N ILE A 297 1.27 21.91 -5.45
CA ILE A 297 1.95 20.82 -4.73
C ILE A 297 2.41 21.30 -3.35
N ALA A 298 2.95 22.51 -3.22
CA ALA A 298 3.36 23.06 -1.93
C ALA A 298 2.18 23.28 -0.97
N ILE A 299 1.03 23.75 -1.47
CA ILE A 299 -0.21 23.86 -0.68
C ILE A 299 -0.65 22.48 -0.18
N ALA A 300 -0.78 21.50 -1.07
CA ALA A 300 -1.19 20.15 -0.70
C ALA A 300 -0.23 19.48 0.30
N GLN A 301 1.07 19.67 0.12
CA GLN A 301 2.11 19.19 1.03
C GLN A 301 2.01 19.83 2.42
N LYS A 302 1.81 21.15 2.48
CA LYS A 302 1.63 21.90 3.74
C LYS A 302 0.36 21.46 4.47
N PHE A 303 -0.74 21.34 3.74
CA PHE A 303 -2.03 20.92 4.28
C PHE A 303 -1.95 19.52 4.91
N LEU A 304 -1.40 18.55 4.16
CA LEU A 304 -1.28 17.17 4.61
C LEU A 304 -0.42 17.05 5.89
N ARG A 305 0.59 17.91 6.05
CA ARG A 305 1.42 17.99 7.27
C ARG A 305 0.68 18.49 8.49
N ILE A 306 -0.36 19.32 8.31
CA ILE A 306 -1.15 19.87 9.41
C ILE A 306 -2.21 18.87 9.87
N HIS A 307 -2.86 18.20 8.90
CA HIS A 307 -4.06 17.41 9.12
C HIS A 307 -3.82 15.92 9.37
N LEU A 308 -2.75 15.32 8.82
CA LEU A 308 -2.44 13.93 9.17
C LEU A 308 -2.04 13.80 10.65
N LYS A 309 -2.59 12.78 11.32
CA LYS A 309 -2.32 12.45 12.74
C LYS A 309 -0.82 12.47 13.06
N ASP A 310 -0.02 11.90 12.17
CA ASP A 310 1.45 11.88 12.26
C ASP A 310 2.09 12.69 11.13
N ARG A 311 2.61 13.86 11.48
CA ARG A 311 3.34 14.76 10.56
C ARG A 311 4.58 14.14 9.90
N ALA A 312 5.05 12.99 10.38
CA ALA A 312 6.25 12.29 9.93
C ALA A 312 6.05 11.51 8.62
N ILE A 313 4.79 11.30 8.21
CA ILE A 313 4.45 10.51 7.03
C ILE A 313 4.69 11.30 5.73
N VAL A 314 4.63 12.63 5.79
CA VAL A 314 4.75 13.51 4.63
C VAL A 314 6.21 13.88 4.38
N SER A 315 6.72 13.58 3.18
CA SER A 315 8.13 13.80 2.81
C SER A 315 8.29 14.26 1.36
N LEU A 316 9.52 14.57 0.94
CA LEU A 316 9.84 14.87 -0.46
C LEU A 316 9.58 13.67 -1.41
N ARG A 317 9.38 12.46 -0.87
CA ARG A 317 8.96 11.30 -1.65
C ARG A 317 7.53 11.44 -2.17
N ASP A 318 6.65 12.16 -1.47
CA ASP A 318 5.29 12.45 -1.96
C ASP A 318 5.35 13.38 -3.17
N VAL A 319 6.17 14.43 -3.09
CA VAL A 319 6.42 15.37 -4.20
C VAL A 319 6.99 14.64 -5.41
N SER A 320 8.01 13.80 -5.21
CA SER A 320 8.61 13.01 -6.29
C SER A 320 7.59 12.08 -6.96
N ARG A 321 6.73 11.40 -6.18
CA ARG A 321 5.66 10.55 -6.74
C ARG A 321 4.63 11.36 -7.51
N CYS A 322 4.20 12.49 -6.97
CA CYS A 322 3.25 13.39 -7.63
C CYS A 322 3.79 13.84 -8.99
N LEU A 323 5.05 14.27 -9.04
CA LEU A 323 5.69 14.70 -10.29
C LEU A 323 5.91 13.53 -11.26
N LYS A 324 6.30 12.33 -10.80
CA LYS A 324 6.40 11.13 -11.65
C LYS A 324 5.05 10.73 -12.27
N ILE A 325 3.96 10.80 -11.49
CA ILE A 325 2.61 10.53 -12.00
C ILE A 325 2.19 11.60 -13.02
N PHE A 326 2.43 12.87 -12.71
CA PHE A 326 2.16 13.98 -13.62
C PHE A 326 2.94 13.85 -14.93
N GLU A 327 4.24 13.58 -14.85
CA GLU A 327 5.10 13.33 -16.02
C GLU A 327 4.58 12.17 -16.87
N TRP A 328 4.20 11.05 -16.24
CA TRP A 328 3.63 9.91 -16.93
C TRP A 328 2.34 10.27 -17.68
N LEU A 329 1.45 11.06 -17.06
CA LEU A 329 0.20 11.52 -17.67
C LEU A 329 0.43 12.50 -18.82
N MET A 330 1.38 13.42 -18.67
CA MET A 330 1.75 14.35 -19.74
C MET A 330 2.38 13.63 -20.94
N LYS A 331 3.11 12.53 -20.71
CA LYS A 331 3.62 11.67 -21.80
C LYS A 331 2.52 10.93 -22.56
N GLN A 332 1.32 10.80 -21.99
CA GLN A 332 0.13 10.26 -22.69
C GLN A 332 -0.65 11.33 -23.46
N TYR A 333 -0.14 12.57 -23.55
CA TYR A 333 -0.83 13.66 -24.24
C TYR A 333 -1.17 13.30 -25.69
N CYS A 334 -2.42 13.52 -26.06
CA CYS A 334 -2.90 13.55 -27.43
C CYS A 334 -3.88 14.72 -27.59
N ASP A 335 -4.04 15.24 -28.80
CA ASP A 335 -4.89 16.42 -29.05
C ASP A 335 -6.36 16.18 -28.64
N GLU A 336 -6.83 14.93 -28.71
CA GLU A 336 -8.16 14.50 -28.26
C GLU A 336 -8.39 14.73 -26.75
N LEU A 337 -7.32 14.79 -25.94
CA LEU A 337 -7.41 15.01 -24.49
C LEU A 337 -7.63 16.47 -24.08
N ASN A 338 -7.44 17.42 -25.01
CA ASN A 338 -7.63 18.86 -24.81
C ASN A 338 -9.03 19.36 -25.22
N TYR A 339 -10.02 18.46 -25.32
CA TYR A 339 -11.39 18.78 -25.76
C TYR A 339 -12.17 19.77 -24.87
N LYS A 340 -11.67 20.12 -23.68
CA LYS A 340 -12.25 21.15 -22.80
C LYS A 340 -11.33 22.36 -22.75
N GLU A 341 -11.63 23.39 -23.54
CA GLU A 341 -10.88 24.67 -23.51
C GLU A 341 -10.83 25.28 -22.09
N GLU A 342 -11.87 25.07 -21.27
CA GLU A 342 -11.94 25.54 -19.88
C GLU A 342 -11.04 24.76 -18.90
N ASN A 343 -10.62 23.53 -19.23
CA ASN A 343 -9.80 22.70 -18.35
C ASN A 343 -8.79 21.84 -19.14
N PRO A 344 -7.60 22.38 -19.44
CA PRO A 344 -6.60 21.72 -20.29
C PRO A 344 -6.03 20.46 -19.64
N TRP A 345 -5.49 19.54 -20.45
CA TRP A 345 -4.91 18.27 -19.99
C TRP A 345 -3.82 18.45 -18.93
N ILE A 346 -3.04 19.53 -18.99
CA ILE A 346 -2.02 19.84 -17.97
C ILE A 346 -2.64 20.02 -16.58
N ASN A 347 -3.77 20.72 -16.48
CA ASN A 347 -4.47 20.91 -15.22
C ASN A 347 -5.17 19.62 -14.75
N ARG A 348 -5.79 18.88 -15.68
CA ARG A 348 -6.39 17.56 -15.40
C ARG A 348 -5.34 16.58 -14.87
N SER A 349 -4.18 16.51 -15.51
CA SER A 349 -3.05 15.66 -15.11
C SER A 349 -2.53 16.02 -13.72
N LEU A 350 -2.40 17.32 -13.44
CA LEU A 350 -2.01 17.81 -12.12
C LEU A 350 -3.06 17.45 -11.06
N ASN A 351 -4.35 17.60 -11.38
CA ASN A 351 -5.43 17.26 -10.45
C ASN A 351 -5.43 15.76 -10.11
N ILE A 352 -5.22 14.89 -11.09
CA ILE A 352 -5.12 13.44 -10.86
C ILE A 352 -3.91 13.14 -9.98
N ALA A 353 -2.75 13.72 -10.27
CA ALA A 353 -1.52 13.49 -9.50
C ALA A 353 -1.66 13.95 -8.04
N ILE A 354 -2.22 15.15 -7.81
CA ILE A 354 -2.50 15.67 -6.47
C ILE A 354 -3.57 14.83 -5.77
N GLY A 355 -4.60 14.42 -6.51
CA GLY A 355 -5.67 13.55 -6.06
C GLY A 355 -5.13 12.27 -5.41
N LEU A 356 -4.27 11.57 -6.15
CA LEU A 356 -3.65 10.31 -5.74
C LEU A 356 -2.65 10.47 -4.58
N CYS A 357 -1.81 11.50 -4.62
CA CYS A 357 -0.72 11.65 -3.63
C CYS A 357 -1.15 12.31 -2.32
N TYR A 358 -2.22 13.12 -2.34
CA TYR A 358 -2.62 13.98 -1.23
C TYR A 358 -4.11 13.82 -0.87
N TYR A 359 -5.02 14.13 -1.80
CA TYR A 359 -6.45 14.26 -1.51
C TYR A 359 -7.07 12.96 -0.95
N PHE A 360 -6.86 11.81 -1.61
CA PHE A 360 -7.47 10.55 -1.19
C PHE A 360 -6.90 9.95 0.11
N ARG A 361 -5.90 10.60 0.72
CA ARG A 361 -5.32 10.22 2.02
C ARG A 361 -6.03 10.89 3.20
N LEU A 362 -6.79 11.94 2.93
CA LEU A 362 -7.51 12.74 3.91
C LEU A 362 -8.89 12.18 4.17
N ASN A 363 -9.45 12.51 5.34
CA ASN A 363 -10.86 12.24 5.64
C ASN A 363 -11.79 13.18 4.86
N ILE A 364 -13.10 12.90 4.87
CA ILE A 364 -14.09 13.65 4.07
C ILE A 364 -14.12 15.15 4.42
N GLU A 365 -13.96 15.51 5.70
CA GLU A 365 -13.98 16.92 6.13
C GLU A 365 -12.73 17.67 5.68
N GLU A 366 -11.55 17.06 5.85
CA GLU A 366 -10.27 17.59 5.41
C GLU A 366 -10.18 17.73 3.89
N ARG A 367 -10.77 16.79 3.14
CA ARG A 367 -10.87 16.84 1.68
C ARG A 367 -11.59 18.10 1.21
N ARG A 368 -12.68 18.50 1.87
CA ARG A 368 -13.44 19.72 1.53
C ARG A 368 -12.60 20.98 1.72
N VAL A 369 -11.84 21.06 2.82
CA VAL A 369 -10.96 22.22 3.08
C VAL A 369 -9.83 22.27 2.06
N LEU A 370 -9.14 21.16 1.80
CA LEU A 370 -8.08 21.11 0.79
C LEU A 370 -8.62 21.45 -0.61
N SER A 371 -9.81 20.95 -0.95
CA SER A 371 -10.48 21.27 -2.21
C SER A 371 -10.66 22.79 -2.35
N SER A 372 -11.13 23.47 -1.30
CA SER A 372 -11.29 24.92 -1.31
C SER A 372 -9.97 25.68 -1.50
N GLU A 373 -8.86 25.22 -0.91
CA GLU A 373 -7.53 25.85 -1.05
C GLU A 373 -6.90 25.62 -2.43
N LEU A 374 -7.22 24.50 -3.09
CA LEU A 374 -6.69 24.12 -4.40
C LEU A 374 -7.56 24.56 -5.58
N SER A 375 -8.76 25.08 -5.31
CA SER A 375 -9.72 25.48 -6.32
C SER A 375 -9.25 26.72 -7.07
N MET A 376 -9.50 26.74 -8.38
CA MET A 376 -9.32 27.94 -9.22
C MET A 376 -10.71 28.48 -9.57
N ASN A 377 -11.11 28.40 -10.85
CA ASN A 377 -12.45 28.80 -11.30
C ASN A 377 -13.51 27.73 -10.99
N ILE A 378 -13.11 26.46 -11.03
CA ILE A 378 -13.97 25.29 -10.77
C ILE A 378 -13.45 24.60 -9.51
N PRO A 379 -14.33 24.10 -8.61
CA PRO A 379 -13.92 23.35 -7.44
C PRO A 379 -13.04 22.15 -7.79
N PHE A 380 -11.93 21.99 -7.06
CA PHE A 380 -10.98 20.88 -7.28
C PHE A 380 -11.64 19.51 -7.19
N GLU A 381 -12.53 19.32 -6.20
CA GLU A 381 -13.29 18.10 -5.97
C GLU A 381 -14.17 17.72 -7.17
N GLU A 382 -14.91 18.67 -7.74
CA GLU A 382 -15.76 18.42 -8.92
C GLU A 382 -14.92 17.97 -10.13
N LEU A 383 -13.77 18.60 -10.36
CA LEU A 383 -12.86 18.22 -11.44
C LEU A 383 -12.28 16.82 -11.23
N LEU A 384 -11.87 16.49 -10.00
CA LEU A 384 -11.31 15.18 -9.69
C LEU A 384 -12.38 14.08 -9.75
N GLU A 385 -13.58 14.34 -9.21
CA GLU A 385 -14.71 13.41 -9.27
C GLU A 385 -15.17 13.14 -10.70
N ALA A 386 -15.11 14.13 -11.60
CA ALA A 386 -15.37 13.91 -13.02
C ALA A 386 -14.41 12.88 -13.61
N GLU A 387 -13.10 12.97 -13.32
CA GLU A 387 -12.12 11.98 -13.78
C GLU A 387 -12.33 10.60 -13.15
N VAL A 388 -12.65 10.55 -11.85
CA VAL A 388 -12.99 9.29 -11.16
C VAL A 388 -14.20 8.62 -11.80
N ASN A 389 -15.26 9.39 -12.08
CA ASN A 389 -16.47 8.87 -12.69
C ASN A 389 -16.23 8.42 -14.14
N ASN A 390 -15.45 9.16 -14.93
CA ASN A 390 -15.11 8.79 -16.31
C ASN A 390 -14.35 7.47 -16.37
N LEU A 391 -13.35 7.29 -15.51
CA LEU A 391 -12.62 6.03 -15.43
C LEU A 391 -13.52 4.89 -14.91
N SER A 392 -14.35 5.16 -13.90
CA SER A 392 -15.22 4.16 -13.29
C SER A 392 -16.20 3.54 -14.28
N LYS A 393 -16.73 4.33 -15.23
CA LYS A 393 -17.61 3.86 -16.32
C LYS A 393 -16.93 2.87 -17.27
N SER A 394 -15.60 2.91 -17.36
CA SER A 394 -14.85 2.03 -18.24
C SER A 394 -14.75 0.59 -17.70
N PHE A 395 -14.86 0.40 -16.38
CA PHE A 395 -14.75 -0.92 -15.78
C PHE A 395 -15.97 -1.80 -16.05
N SER A 396 -15.73 -3.06 -16.40
CA SER A 396 -16.74 -4.11 -16.30
C SER A 396 -16.76 -4.66 -14.88
N VAL A 397 -17.86 -4.41 -14.17
CA VAL A 397 -18.07 -4.84 -12.77
C VAL A 397 -18.90 -6.12 -12.77
N PRO A 398 -18.59 -7.10 -11.90
CA PRO A 398 -19.40 -8.32 -11.74
C PRO A 398 -20.84 -8.01 -11.33
N SER A 399 -21.78 -8.88 -11.74
CA SER A 399 -23.16 -8.81 -11.29
C SER A 399 -23.26 -8.95 -9.76
N GLY A 400 -24.14 -8.13 -9.15
CA GLY A 400 -24.39 -8.07 -7.72
C GLY A 400 -23.50 -7.07 -6.95
N VAL A 401 -22.68 -6.29 -7.64
CA VAL A 401 -21.78 -5.30 -7.02
C VAL A 401 -22.17 -3.88 -7.42
N ALA A 402 -22.52 -3.05 -6.44
CA ALA A 402 -22.77 -1.62 -6.67
C ALA A 402 -21.47 -0.83 -6.85
N LEU A 403 -21.47 0.03 -7.87
CA LEU A 403 -20.48 1.10 -8.06
C LEU A 403 -20.77 2.30 -7.13
N ASN A 404 -20.65 2.08 -5.83
CA ASN A 404 -20.73 3.17 -4.85
C ASN A 404 -19.47 4.06 -4.89
N GLN A 405 -19.52 5.22 -4.24
CA GLN A 405 -18.41 6.19 -4.28
C GLN A 405 -17.11 5.58 -3.74
N GLY A 406 -17.16 4.86 -2.62
CA GLY A 406 -15.99 4.15 -2.10
C GLY A 406 -15.38 3.15 -3.08
N LEU A 407 -16.17 2.39 -3.85
CA LEU A 407 -15.65 1.47 -4.85
C LEU A 407 -15.05 2.22 -6.04
N LYS A 408 -15.68 3.30 -6.51
CA LYS A 408 -15.16 4.14 -7.58
C LYS A 408 -13.78 4.72 -7.25
N GLU A 409 -13.63 5.29 -6.04
CA GLU A 409 -12.34 5.79 -5.55
C GLU A 409 -11.31 4.67 -5.50
N ASN A 410 -11.66 3.51 -4.93
CA ASN A 410 -10.76 2.37 -4.84
C ASN A 410 -10.28 1.89 -6.22
N LEU A 411 -11.19 1.79 -7.20
CA LEU A 411 -10.86 1.39 -8.57
C LEU A 411 -9.94 2.41 -9.23
N PHE A 412 -10.25 3.70 -9.07
CA PHE A 412 -9.45 4.79 -9.62
C PHE A 412 -8.03 4.78 -9.09
N ILE A 413 -7.87 4.76 -7.77
CA ILE A 413 -6.56 4.84 -7.13
C ILE A 413 -5.74 3.58 -7.45
N LEU A 414 -6.34 2.39 -7.40
CA LEU A 414 -5.64 1.14 -7.74
C LEU A 414 -5.19 1.13 -9.19
N PHE A 415 -6.06 1.48 -10.13
CA PHE A 415 -5.73 1.51 -11.55
C PHE A 415 -4.60 2.48 -11.83
N MET A 416 -4.72 3.73 -11.37
CA MET A 416 -3.70 4.75 -11.57
C MET A 416 -2.37 4.36 -10.94
N SER A 417 -2.38 3.76 -9.75
CA SER A 417 -1.16 3.28 -9.08
C SER A 417 -0.50 2.14 -9.85
N ILE A 418 -1.29 1.19 -10.37
CA ILE A 418 -0.77 0.07 -11.16
C ILE A 418 -0.17 0.56 -12.48
N ILE A 419 -0.86 1.43 -13.23
CA ILE A 419 -0.36 1.92 -14.54
C ILE A 419 0.85 2.84 -14.41
N THR A 420 0.93 3.65 -13.34
CA THR A 420 2.08 4.53 -13.07
C THR A 420 3.21 3.81 -12.34
N THR A 421 3.00 2.55 -11.92
CA THR A 421 3.99 1.78 -11.13
C THR A 421 4.26 2.42 -9.76
N THR A 422 3.28 3.16 -9.24
CA THR A 422 3.36 3.81 -7.94
C THR A 422 2.99 2.80 -6.84
N PRO A 423 3.85 2.54 -5.84
CA PRO A 423 3.55 1.62 -4.75
C PRO A 423 2.36 2.10 -3.92
N ILE A 424 1.36 1.24 -3.73
CA ILE A 424 0.16 1.57 -2.96
C ILE A 424 -0.13 0.53 -1.88
N VAL A 425 -0.63 0.99 -0.73
CA VAL A 425 -1.22 0.15 0.31
C VAL A 425 -2.66 0.60 0.57
N LEU A 426 -3.61 -0.29 0.36
CA LEU A 426 -5.01 -0.10 0.72
C LEU A 426 -5.23 -0.52 2.17
N VAL A 427 -5.67 0.42 3.00
CA VAL A 427 -6.00 0.19 4.41
C VAL A 427 -7.47 0.45 4.64
N GLY A 428 -8.17 -0.46 5.30
CA GLY A 428 -9.57 -0.24 5.66
C GLY A 428 -10.13 -1.37 6.52
N LYS A 429 -11.35 -1.23 7.05
CA LYS A 429 -11.97 -2.30 7.84
C LYS A 429 -12.28 -3.54 6.97
N PRO A 430 -12.45 -4.73 7.56
CA PRO A 430 -12.94 -5.90 6.83
C PRO A 430 -14.28 -5.62 6.14
N GLY A 431 -14.40 -5.98 4.87
CA GLY A 431 -15.62 -5.76 4.10
C GLY A 431 -15.73 -4.42 3.37
N THR A 432 -14.73 -3.55 3.41
CA THR A 432 -14.70 -2.27 2.66
C THR A 432 -14.26 -2.44 1.18
N SER A 433 -14.60 -3.56 0.55
CA SER A 433 -14.34 -3.83 -0.88
C SER A 433 -12.88 -3.78 -1.37
N LYS A 434 -11.88 -3.84 -0.47
CA LYS A 434 -10.44 -3.76 -0.82
C LYS A 434 -9.95 -4.82 -1.80
N THR A 435 -10.27 -6.09 -1.53
CA THR A 435 -9.87 -7.20 -2.40
C THR A 435 -10.76 -7.25 -3.63
N LEU A 436 -12.03 -6.86 -3.51
CA LEU A 436 -12.97 -6.81 -4.62
C LEU A 436 -12.52 -5.80 -5.69
N SER A 437 -12.11 -4.60 -5.27
CA SER A 437 -11.60 -3.57 -6.19
C SER A 437 -10.35 -4.06 -6.94
N PHE A 438 -9.42 -4.72 -6.25
CA PHE A 438 -8.26 -5.33 -6.90
C PHE A 438 -8.65 -6.43 -7.90
N GLN A 439 -9.61 -7.30 -7.57
CA GLN A 439 -10.09 -8.34 -8.49
C GLN A 439 -10.75 -7.76 -9.74
N ILE A 440 -11.53 -6.68 -9.60
CA ILE A 440 -12.14 -5.98 -10.74
C ILE A 440 -11.05 -5.42 -11.66
N VAL A 441 -10.06 -4.73 -11.10
CA VAL A 441 -8.93 -4.22 -11.88
C VAL A 441 -8.17 -5.37 -12.56
N ARG A 442 -7.91 -6.46 -11.84
CA ARG A 442 -7.26 -7.66 -12.39
C ARG A 442 -8.01 -8.20 -13.59
N ASN A 443 -9.32 -8.42 -13.46
CA ASN A 443 -10.13 -9.04 -14.52
C ASN A 443 -10.23 -8.15 -15.76
N ASN A 444 -10.36 -6.83 -15.57
CA ASN A 444 -10.42 -5.88 -16.69
C ASN A 444 -9.08 -5.77 -17.42
N LEU A 445 -7.95 -5.83 -16.71
CA LEU A 445 -6.62 -5.67 -17.31
C LEU A 445 -6.00 -6.97 -17.82
N SER A 446 -6.46 -8.14 -17.36
CA SER A 446 -5.96 -9.44 -17.83
C SER A 446 -6.89 -10.05 -18.88
N HIS A 447 -8.13 -10.39 -18.51
CA HIS A 447 -9.06 -11.13 -19.36
C HIS A 447 -9.79 -10.25 -20.37
N ASN A 448 -10.22 -9.04 -19.97
CA ASN A 448 -11.06 -8.15 -20.78
C ASN A 448 -10.30 -6.94 -21.36
N LYS A 449 -8.97 -7.03 -21.50
CA LYS A 449 -8.08 -5.90 -21.82
C LYS A 449 -8.57 -5.08 -23.01
N MET A 450 -8.86 -5.73 -24.16
CA MET A 450 -9.26 -5.03 -25.39
C MET A 450 -10.57 -4.27 -25.21
N LYS A 451 -11.57 -4.91 -24.58
CA LYS A 451 -12.87 -4.27 -24.29
C LYS A 451 -12.72 -3.10 -23.33
N PHE A 452 -11.87 -3.25 -22.32
CA PHE A 452 -11.57 -2.20 -21.36
C PHE A 452 -10.84 -1.02 -22.02
N GLN A 453 -9.86 -1.29 -22.87
CA GLN A 453 -9.11 -0.26 -23.60
C GLN A 453 -10.00 0.54 -24.56
N ASN A 454 -10.92 -0.12 -25.27
CA ASN A 454 -11.88 0.57 -26.14
C ASN A 454 -12.82 1.49 -25.34
N LYS A 455 -13.33 1.01 -24.18
CA LYS A 455 -14.15 1.84 -23.29
C LYS A 455 -13.37 3.02 -22.70
N LEU A 456 -12.07 2.84 -22.42
CA LEU A 456 -11.22 3.92 -21.95
C LEU A 456 -11.09 5.02 -23.02
N SER A 457 -10.88 4.67 -24.29
CA SER A 457 -10.87 5.63 -25.39
C SER A 457 -12.23 6.33 -25.56
N GLU A 458 -13.34 5.60 -25.46
CA GLU A 458 -14.70 6.18 -25.54
C GLU A 458 -14.97 7.19 -24.41
N ASN A 459 -14.35 7.00 -23.24
CA ASN A 459 -14.47 7.89 -22.08
C ASN A 459 -13.37 8.96 -22.00
N ASN A 460 -12.73 9.30 -23.13
CA ASN A 460 -11.69 10.35 -23.24
C ASN A 460 -10.46 10.12 -22.36
N LEU A 461 -10.04 8.86 -22.19
CA LEU A 461 -8.83 8.44 -21.49
C LEU A 461 -8.08 7.38 -22.31
N PRO A 462 -7.45 7.72 -23.46
CA PRO A 462 -6.86 6.76 -24.39
C PRO A 462 -5.50 6.22 -23.88
N PHE A 463 -5.45 5.77 -22.64
CA PHE A 463 -4.25 5.20 -22.05
C PHE A 463 -3.89 3.88 -22.72
N ALA A 464 -2.64 3.74 -23.15
CA ALA A 464 -2.11 2.46 -23.62
C ALA A 464 -1.90 1.53 -22.43
N VAL A 465 -2.84 0.60 -22.21
CA VAL A 465 -2.77 -0.32 -21.07
C VAL A 465 -2.08 -1.63 -21.44
N LYS A 466 -1.30 -2.18 -20.50
CA LYS A 466 -0.64 -3.49 -20.62
C LYS A 466 -1.43 -4.58 -19.90
N SER A 467 -1.27 -5.84 -20.33
CA SER A 467 -1.89 -6.95 -19.61
C SER A 467 -1.18 -7.15 -18.28
N ILE A 468 -1.92 -7.31 -17.18
CA ILE A 468 -1.27 -7.47 -15.87
C ILE A 468 -1.04 -8.94 -15.53
N HIS A 469 0.14 -9.25 -14.98
CA HIS A 469 0.44 -10.55 -14.40
C HIS A 469 0.65 -10.39 -12.89
N VAL A 470 -0.25 -10.97 -12.09
CA VAL A 470 -0.26 -10.78 -10.64
C VAL A 470 0.39 -11.97 -9.95
N ILE A 471 1.40 -11.70 -9.13
CA ILE A 471 1.96 -12.65 -8.17
C ILE A 471 1.51 -12.22 -6.78
N SER A 472 0.78 -13.10 -6.08
CA SER A 472 0.33 -12.85 -4.72
C SER A 472 1.22 -13.51 -3.68
N PHE A 473 1.33 -12.86 -2.53
CA PHE A 473 1.93 -13.40 -1.31
C PHE A 473 1.07 -12.98 -0.11
N GLN A 474 0.60 -13.96 0.64
CA GLN A 474 -0.18 -13.71 1.84
C GLN A 474 0.78 -13.53 3.03
N CYS A 475 0.71 -12.37 3.66
CA CYS A 475 1.51 -12.06 4.84
C CYS A 475 0.86 -12.63 6.11
N THR A 476 1.74 -13.12 6.98
CA THR A 476 1.44 -13.81 8.24
C THR A 476 2.39 -13.31 9.34
N ARG A 477 2.09 -13.61 10.61
CA ARG A 477 2.98 -13.23 11.72
C ARG A 477 4.33 -13.93 11.70
N ASP A 478 4.44 -15.05 10.98
CA ASP A 478 5.68 -15.82 10.81
C ASP A 478 6.35 -15.59 9.45
N SER A 479 5.85 -14.63 8.67
CA SER A 479 6.42 -14.29 7.37
C SER A 479 7.89 -13.86 7.49
N LYS A 480 8.73 -14.43 6.63
CA LYS A 480 10.17 -14.15 6.54
C LYS A 480 10.49 -13.24 5.35
N PRO A 481 11.53 -12.39 5.47
CA PRO A 481 11.95 -11.51 4.37
C PRO A 481 12.24 -12.27 3.06
N GLN A 482 12.87 -13.44 3.14
CA GLN A 482 13.26 -14.25 1.98
C GLN A 482 12.08 -14.58 1.05
N GLY A 483 10.91 -14.89 1.62
CA GLY A 483 9.71 -15.22 0.84
C GLY A 483 9.20 -14.06 -0.01
N ILE A 484 9.22 -12.84 0.53
CA ILE A 484 8.85 -11.62 -0.24
C ILE A 484 9.87 -11.38 -1.37
N LYS A 485 11.17 -11.57 -1.08
CA LYS A 485 12.25 -11.38 -2.07
C LYS A 485 12.14 -12.38 -3.24
N GLU A 486 11.82 -13.63 -2.97
CA GLU A 486 11.62 -14.65 -3.99
C GLU A 486 10.42 -14.33 -4.89
N ARG A 487 9.29 -13.93 -4.30
CA ARG A 487 8.09 -13.53 -5.05
C ARG A 487 8.33 -12.27 -5.88
N TRP A 488 9.09 -11.31 -5.36
CA TRP A 488 9.52 -10.14 -6.13
C TRP A 488 10.37 -10.55 -7.34
N LYS A 489 11.36 -11.43 -7.14
CA LYS A 489 12.19 -11.94 -8.25
C LYS A 489 11.35 -12.67 -9.31
N GLN A 490 10.41 -13.49 -8.88
CA GLN A 490 9.48 -14.17 -9.78
C GLN A 490 8.65 -13.17 -10.59
N ALA A 491 8.18 -12.09 -9.99
CA ALA A 491 7.41 -11.06 -10.69
C ALA A 491 8.30 -10.28 -11.67
N MET A 492 9.56 -10.04 -11.30
CA MET A 492 10.54 -9.35 -12.14
C MET A 492 10.87 -10.14 -13.42
N GLN A 493 10.83 -11.49 -13.39
CA GLN A 493 11.05 -12.30 -14.61
C GLN A 493 10.03 -11.98 -15.70
N TYR A 494 8.78 -11.69 -15.33
CA TYR A 494 7.73 -11.31 -16.29
C TYR A 494 7.83 -9.86 -16.78
N SER A 495 8.77 -9.06 -16.24
CA SER A 495 9.00 -7.69 -16.74
C SER A 495 9.78 -7.65 -18.05
N GLU A 496 10.38 -8.77 -18.46
CA GLU A 496 11.10 -8.88 -19.74
C GLU A 496 10.15 -8.78 -20.95
N ASP A 497 8.89 -9.19 -20.78
CA ASP A 497 7.88 -9.03 -21.83
C ASP A 497 7.29 -7.60 -21.82
N SER A 498 7.54 -6.88 -22.90
CA SER A 498 7.04 -5.51 -23.11
C SER A 498 5.50 -5.37 -23.05
N GLN A 499 4.74 -6.44 -23.31
CA GLN A 499 3.27 -6.45 -23.31
C GLN A 499 2.65 -6.72 -21.94
N ILE A 500 3.44 -7.25 -21.00
CA ILE A 500 3.00 -7.62 -19.67
C ILE A 500 3.47 -6.58 -18.66
N LYS A 501 2.60 -6.31 -17.69
CA LYS A 501 2.93 -5.49 -16.52
C LYS A 501 2.86 -6.36 -15.26
N PRO A 502 4.01 -6.77 -14.70
CA PRO A 502 4.01 -7.57 -13.48
C PRO A 502 3.59 -6.75 -12.27
N VAL A 503 2.81 -7.39 -11.40
CA VAL A 503 2.29 -6.80 -10.17
C VAL A 503 2.56 -7.76 -9.01
N LEU A 504 3.21 -7.28 -7.94
CA LEU A 504 3.29 -7.99 -6.67
C LEU A 504 2.15 -7.54 -5.75
N LEU A 505 1.31 -8.49 -5.34
CA LEU A 505 0.25 -8.29 -4.36
C LEU A 505 0.67 -8.87 -3.00
N LEU A 506 0.77 -8.04 -1.98
CA LEU A 506 0.90 -8.49 -0.59
C LEU A 506 -0.45 -8.37 0.12
N ASP A 507 -1.10 -9.50 0.41
CA ASP A 507 -2.35 -9.51 1.18
C ASP A 507 -2.05 -9.60 2.68
N GLU A 508 -2.88 -8.95 3.50
CA GLU A 508 -2.70 -8.83 4.96
C GLU A 508 -1.30 -8.34 5.40
N ILE A 509 -0.73 -7.37 4.69
CA ILE A 509 0.62 -6.83 4.96
C ILE A 509 0.78 -6.32 6.41
N GLY A 510 -0.30 -5.87 7.05
CA GLY A 510 -0.29 -5.46 8.45
C GLY A 510 0.09 -6.56 9.44
N LEU A 511 -0.19 -7.85 9.14
CA LEU A 511 0.23 -8.96 10.00
C LEU A 511 1.75 -9.16 10.02
N ALA A 512 2.38 -8.94 8.87
CA ALA A 512 3.82 -9.05 8.69
C ALA A 512 4.61 -7.92 9.41
N GLU A 513 3.96 -6.79 9.73
CA GLU A 513 4.56 -5.72 10.55
C GLU A 513 4.87 -6.20 11.97
N HIS A 514 4.07 -7.15 12.49
CA HIS A 514 4.25 -7.73 13.83
C HIS A 514 5.12 -8.99 13.84
N SER A 515 5.66 -9.39 12.68
CA SER A 515 6.56 -10.55 12.62
C SER A 515 7.90 -10.25 13.28
N LYS A 516 8.38 -11.20 14.09
CA LYS A 516 9.72 -11.15 14.70
C LYS A 516 10.83 -11.07 13.66
N HIS A 517 10.58 -11.56 12.45
CA HIS A 517 11.55 -11.62 11.37
C HIS A 517 11.67 -10.31 10.56
N SER A 518 10.87 -9.27 10.87
CA SER A 518 10.89 -7.98 10.15
C SER A 518 10.81 -8.11 8.61
N PRO A 519 9.88 -8.89 8.04
CA PRO A 519 9.81 -9.22 6.61
C PRO A 519 9.67 -8.01 5.69
N LEU A 520 8.96 -6.97 6.15
CA LEU A 520 8.65 -5.78 5.34
C LEU A 520 9.85 -4.87 5.13
N LYS A 521 10.98 -5.11 5.80
CA LYS A 521 12.15 -4.26 5.65
C LYS A 521 12.76 -4.32 4.25
N ILE A 522 12.63 -5.46 3.58
CA ILE A 522 13.09 -5.61 2.18
C ILE A 522 12.38 -4.60 1.26
N LEU A 523 11.16 -4.19 1.59
CA LEU A 523 10.43 -3.18 0.84
C LEU A 523 11.13 -1.82 0.83
N HIS A 524 12.02 -1.52 1.80
CA HIS A 524 12.77 -0.26 1.79
C HIS A 524 13.63 -0.12 0.54
N GLN A 525 14.26 -1.21 0.10
CA GLN A 525 15.11 -1.23 -1.09
C GLN A 525 14.29 -1.45 -2.36
N LEU A 526 13.27 -2.30 -2.31
CA LEU A 526 12.47 -2.65 -3.49
C LEU A 526 11.55 -1.51 -3.97
N LEU A 527 11.10 -0.63 -3.07
CA LEU A 527 10.10 0.41 -3.38
C LEU A 527 10.69 1.81 -3.62
N GLU A 528 12.01 2.01 -3.50
CA GLU A 528 12.62 3.33 -3.79
C GLU A 528 12.56 3.69 -5.27
N ASP A 529 12.83 2.73 -6.16
CA ASP A 529 12.62 2.85 -7.60
C ASP A 529 12.02 1.54 -8.16
N PRO A 530 10.69 1.36 -8.01
CA PRO A 530 10.05 0.10 -8.30
C PRO A 530 9.98 -0.14 -9.81
N LYS A 531 10.61 -1.23 -10.27
CA LYS A 531 10.51 -1.68 -11.66
C LYS A 531 9.22 -2.43 -11.98
N ILE A 532 8.52 -2.91 -10.95
CA ILE A 532 7.25 -3.62 -11.04
C ILE A 532 6.20 -2.92 -10.16
N SER A 533 4.92 -3.08 -10.48
CA SER A 533 3.87 -2.48 -9.66
C SER A 533 3.70 -3.23 -8.34
N PHE A 534 3.49 -2.49 -7.26
CA PHE A 534 3.32 -3.04 -5.93
C PHE A 534 1.96 -2.62 -5.35
N VAL A 535 1.19 -3.60 -4.87
CA VAL A 535 -0.08 -3.40 -4.17
C VAL A 535 -0.05 -4.15 -2.85
N GLY A 536 -0.22 -3.43 -1.73
CA GLY A 536 -0.45 -4.01 -0.41
C GLY A 536 -1.92 -3.88 0.00
N ILE A 537 -2.48 -4.90 0.63
CA ILE A 537 -3.81 -4.84 1.26
C ILE A 537 -3.62 -5.08 2.75
N SER A 538 -4.18 -4.20 3.58
CA SER A 538 -4.12 -4.30 5.04
C SER A 538 -5.43 -3.92 5.68
N ASN A 539 -5.70 -4.48 6.86
CA ASN A 539 -6.74 -3.97 7.74
C ASN A 539 -6.25 -2.82 8.64
N TRP A 540 -4.93 -2.66 8.79
CA TRP A 540 -4.31 -1.74 9.73
C TRP A 540 -3.21 -0.89 9.07
N PRO A 541 -2.99 0.36 9.52
CA PRO A 541 -1.89 1.18 9.02
C PRO A 541 -0.53 0.60 9.44
N LEU A 542 0.48 0.75 8.57
CA LEU A 542 1.87 0.35 8.81
C LEU A 542 2.64 1.44 9.58
N ASP A 543 3.92 1.23 9.91
CA ASP A 543 4.75 2.30 10.50
C ASP A 543 5.15 3.41 9.52
N ALA A 544 5.57 4.56 10.06
CA ALA A 544 5.91 5.73 9.25
C ALA A 544 7.07 5.49 8.27
N ALA A 545 8.02 4.61 8.62
CA ALA A 545 9.17 4.32 7.77
C ALA A 545 8.76 3.60 6.47
N LYS A 546 7.81 2.66 6.57
CA LYS A 546 7.25 1.96 5.40
C LYS A 546 6.23 2.85 4.69
N MET A 547 5.38 3.55 5.44
CA MET A 547 4.37 4.47 4.89
C MET A 547 4.98 5.59 4.04
N SER A 548 6.16 6.10 4.38
CA SER A 548 6.81 7.16 3.59
C SER A 548 7.24 6.73 2.18
N ARG A 549 7.24 5.42 1.87
CA ARG A 549 7.63 4.84 0.57
C ARG A 549 6.45 4.42 -0.29
N VAL A 550 5.23 4.47 0.24
CA VAL A 550 4.00 4.02 -0.44
C VAL A 550 2.92 5.09 -0.37
N ILE A 551 1.99 5.10 -1.31
CA ILE A 551 0.73 5.83 -1.14
C ILE A 551 -0.16 4.97 -0.25
N MET A 552 -0.54 5.48 0.92
CA MET A 552 -1.54 4.82 1.77
C MET A 552 -2.91 5.42 1.48
N HIS A 553 -3.82 4.61 0.94
CA HIS A 553 -5.21 5.00 0.83
C HIS A 553 -5.99 4.40 2.01
N GLN A 554 -6.53 5.26 2.86
CA GLN A 554 -7.42 4.86 3.94
C GLN A 554 -8.86 4.86 3.40
N ILE A 555 -9.42 3.67 3.30
CA ILE A 555 -10.77 3.46 2.79
C ILE A 555 -11.74 3.75 3.94
N PRO A 556 -12.61 4.77 3.80
CA PRO A 556 -13.60 5.07 4.82
C PRO A 556 -14.55 3.88 5.03
N SER A 557 -15.16 3.83 6.22
CA SER A 557 -16.22 2.85 6.47
C SER A 557 -17.43 3.23 5.62
N MET A 558 -18.11 2.22 5.06
CA MET A 558 -19.27 2.48 4.21
C MET A 558 -20.38 3.15 5.00
N THR A 559 -20.97 4.18 4.39
CA THR A 559 -22.13 4.86 4.96
C THR A 559 -23.38 3.99 4.83
N THR A 560 -24.40 4.28 5.64
CA THR A 560 -25.70 3.60 5.57
C THR A 560 -26.34 3.70 4.18
N GLN A 561 -26.11 4.82 3.49
CA GLN A 561 -26.57 5.06 2.12
C GLN A 561 -25.82 4.17 1.11
N GLU A 562 -24.49 4.07 1.20
CA GLU A 562 -23.71 3.19 0.33
C GLU A 562 -24.04 1.70 0.54
N LEU A 563 -24.32 1.29 1.79
CA LEU A 563 -24.79 -0.06 2.11
C LEU A 563 -26.15 -0.34 1.47
N LYS A 564 -27.08 0.63 1.54
CA LYS A 564 -28.40 0.54 0.90
C LYS A 564 -28.26 0.41 -0.62
N GLU A 565 -27.44 1.23 -1.26
CA GLU A 565 -27.18 1.17 -2.70
C GLU A 565 -26.60 -0.20 -3.11
N THR A 566 -25.66 -0.71 -2.31
CA THR A 566 -25.10 -2.05 -2.51
C THR A 566 -26.16 -3.14 -2.45
N ALA A 567 -27.04 -3.09 -1.46
CA ALA A 567 -28.12 -4.05 -1.31
C ALA A 567 -29.18 -3.96 -2.41
N LEU A 568 -29.52 -2.75 -2.87
CA LEU A 568 -30.43 -2.54 -4.01
C LEU A 568 -29.85 -3.12 -5.31
N GLU A 569 -28.54 -2.99 -5.52
CA GLU A 569 -27.89 -3.57 -6.70
C GLU A 569 -27.86 -5.11 -6.62
N MET A 570 -27.58 -5.68 -5.44
CA MET A 570 -27.71 -7.13 -5.22
C MET A 570 -29.13 -7.62 -5.55
N MET A 571 -30.15 -6.86 -5.14
CA MET A 571 -31.54 -7.14 -5.45
C MET A 571 -31.80 -7.10 -6.97
N LYS A 572 -31.41 -6.03 -7.67
CA LYS A 572 -31.57 -5.89 -9.13
C LYS A 572 -30.98 -7.07 -9.89
N ASN A 573 -29.75 -7.44 -9.58
CA ASN A 573 -29.09 -8.58 -10.20
C ASN A 573 -29.83 -9.89 -9.91
N TYR A 574 -30.36 -10.06 -8.70
CA TYR A 574 -31.21 -11.21 -8.38
C TYR A 574 -32.53 -11.20 -9.19
N GLN A 575 -33.11 -10.03 -9.47
CA GLN A 575 -34.29 -9.92 -10.35
C GLN A 575 -33.97 -10.28 -11.80
N GLU A 576 -32.80 -9.88 -12.31
CA GLU A 576 -32.36 -10.24 -13.66
C GLU A 576 -32.09 -11.74 -13.78
N ASP A 577 -31.46 -12.35 -12.77
CA ASP A 577 -31.26 -13.79 -12.70
C ASP A 577 -32.61 -14.52 -12.68
N LEU A 578 -33.59 -14.05 -11.89
CA LEU A 578 -34.96 -14.60 -11.84
C LEU A 578 -35.69 -14.56 -13.19
N LYS A 579 -35.58 -13.43 -13.91
CA LYS A 579 -36.17 -13.26 -15.24
C LYS A 579 -35.61 -14.24 -16.27
N LEU A 580 -34.34 -14.66 -16.13
CA LEU A 580 -33.75 -15.69 -17.02
C LEU A 580 -34.41 -17.07 -16.85
N TYR A 581 -35.12 -17.31 -15.74
CA TYR A 581 -35.81 -18.57 -15.44
C TYR A 581 -37.35 -18.46 -15.49
N ASP A 582 -37.90 -17.40 -16.10
CA ASP A 582 -39.35 -17.11 -16.13
C ASP A 582 -40.00 -17.06 -14.73
N GLU A 583 -39.27 -16.57 -13.72
CA GLU A 583 -39.80 -16.33 -12.37
C GLU A 583 -39.87 -14.82 -12.07
N GLU A 584 -40.98 -14.37 -11.48
CA GLU A 584 -41.15 -12.99 -11.02
C GLU A 584 -40.72 -12.83 -9.55
N LEU A 585 -40.25 -11.62 -9.19
CA LEU A 585 -40.08 -11.31 -7.77
C LEU A 585 -41.44 -11.31 -7.08
N LYS A 586 -41.54 -12.11 -6.02
CA LYS A 586 -42.75 -12.17 -5.20
C LYS A 586 -42.99 -10.92 -4.34
N ASN A 587 -42.01 -10.02 -4.21
CA ASN A 587 -42.00 -8.97 -3.20
C ASN A 587 -41.80 -7.56 -3.79
N GLU A 588 -42.88 -6.81 -3.99
CA GLU A 588 -42.85 -5.38 -4.39
C GLU A 588 -42.28 -4.45 -3.29
N TRP A 589 -42.27 -4.87 -2.03
CA TRP A 589 -41.86 -4.05 -0.86
C TRP A 589 -40.39 -4.18 -0.45
N LEU A 590 -39.61 -4.98 -1.18
CA LEU A 590 -38.25 -5.37 -0.82
C LEU A 590 -37.28 -4.17 -0.74
N GLU A 591 -37.48 -3.11 -1.52
CA GLU A 591 -36.68 -1.88 -1.42
C GLU A 591 -36.88 -1.15 -0.09
N ARG A 592 -38.11 -1.13 0.42
CA ARG A 592 -38.42 -0.54 1.73
C ARG A 592 -37.79 -1.36 2.84
N ASP A 593 -37.81 -2.68 2.71
CA ASP A 593 -37.17 -3.60 3.67
C ASP A 593 -35.66 -3.43 3.68
N ILE A 594 -35.00 -3.30 2.53
CA ILE A 594 -33.56 -3.02 2.45
C ILE A 594 -33.23 -1.71 3.17
N GLY A 595 -34.04 -0.67 2.97
CA GLY A 595 -33.88 0.61 3.68
C GLY A 595 -34.02 0.47 5.20
N ASN A 596 -34.96 -0.35 5.66
CA ASN A 596 -35.14 -0.65 7.08
C ASN A 596 -33.99 -1.49 7.64
N ILE A 597 -33.54 -2.53 6.94
CA ILE A 597 -32.42 -3.39 7.33
C ILE A 597 -31.13 -2.57 7.48
N ALA A 598 -30.85 -1.65 6.56
CA ALA A 598 -29.70 -0.76 6.65
C ALA A 598 -29.75 0.13 7.91
N LYS A 599 -30.93 0.67 8.25
CA LYS A 599 -31.13 1.46 9.49
C LYS A 599 -30.98 0.61 10.76
N VAL A 600 -31.50 -0.63 10.75
CA VAL A 600 -31.34 -1.56 11.87
C VAL A 600 -29.86 -1.88 12.06
N TYR A 601 -29.14 -2.23 11.00
CA TYR A 601 -27.70 -2.49 11.04
C TYR A 601 -26.91 -1.31 11.61
N ASP A 602 -27.18 -0.08 11.13
CA ASP A 602 -26.52 1.12 11.64
C ASP A 602 -26.75 1.30 13.15
N LYS A 603 -27.98 1.09 13.64
CA LYS A 603 -28.26 1.11 15.08
C LYS A 603 -27.55 -0.01 15.84
N VAL A 604 -27.45 -1.22 15.28
CA VAL A 604 -26.73 -2.35 15.91
C VAL A 604 -25.25 -2.02 16.08
N VAL A 605 -24.61 -1.50 15.04
CA VAL A 605 -23.17 -1.15 15.06
C VAL A 605 -22.88 0.05 15.97
N ASN A 606 -23.83 0.97 16.12
CA ASN A 606 -23.68 2.15 17.00
C ASN A 606 -24.15 1.92 18.45
N THR A 607 -24.74 0.75 18.78
CA THR A 607 -25.19 0.44 20.14
C THR A 607 -24.06 -0.22 20.94
N PRO A 608 -23.51 0.40 22.00
CA PRO A 608 -22.30 -0.07 22.70
C PRO A 608 -22.35 -1.53 23.18
N LYS A 609 -23.50 -1.97 23.73
CA LYS A 609 -23.68 -3.35 24.22
C LYS A 609 -23.68 -4.41 23.10
N LEU A 610 -24.06 -4.02 21.88
CA LEU A 610 -24.09 -4.90 20.71
C LEU A 610 -22.81 -4.78 19.88
N SER A 611 -22.18 -3.62 19.86
CA SER A 611 -20.99 -3.35 19.05
C SER A 611 -19.69 -3.79 19.70
N GLU A 612 -19.69 -3.92 21.04
CA GLU A 612 -18.51 -4.32 21.84
C GLU A 612 -18.75 -5.49 22.81
N PRO A 613 -19.36 -6.62 22.38
CA PRO A 613 -19.52 -7.78 23.25
C PRO A 613 -18.15 -8.27 23.72
N MET A 614 -18.04 -8.58 25.02
CA MET A 614 -16.81 -9.08 25.65
C MET A 614 -15.60 -8.12 25.56
N ASN A 615 -15.84 -6.80 25.52
CA ASN A 615 -14.83 -5.76 25.32
C ASN A 615 -14.09 -5.89 23.97
N LYS A 616 -14.71 -6.53 22.97
CA LYS A 616 -14.16 -6.60 21.61
C LYS A 616 -14.91 -5.63 20.71
N LYS A 617 -14.25 -4.51 20.39
CA LYS A 617 -14.80 -3.49 19.50
C LYS A 617 -14.98 -3.99 18.07
N ASN A 618 -15.97 -3.43 17.37
CA ASN A 618 -16.31 -3.75 15.98
C ASN A 618 -16.59 -5.25 15.76
N PHE A 619 -17.37 -5.87 16.64
CA PHE A 619 -17.69 -7.30 16.54
C PHE A 619 -18.50 -7.63 15.27
N PHE A 620 -19.45 -6.77 14.90
CA PHE A 620 -20.20 -6.85 13.64
C PHE A 620 -19.60 -5.93 12.58
N GLY A 621 -19.64 -6.38 11.32
CA GLY A 621 -19.17 -5.62 10.17
C GLY A 621 -20.05 -5.80 8.92
N ALA A 622 -19.62 -5.17 7.81
CA ALA A 622 -20.41 -5.12 6.58
C ALA A 622 -20.72 -6.51 5.98
N ARG A 623 -19.90 -7.53 6.28
CA ARG A 623 -20.16 -8.91 5.83
C ARG A 623 -21.37 -9.55 6.51
N ASP A 624 -21.68 -9.16 7.75
CA ASP A 624 -22.90 -9.59 8.45
C ASP A 624 -24.14 -9.00 7.77
N PHE A 625 -24.07 -7.71 7.41
CA PHE A 625 -25.09 -7.04 6.62
C PHE A 625 -25.30 -7.70 5.24
N TYR A 626 -24.23 -7.96 4.48
CA TYR A 626 -24.36 -8.60 3.17
C TYR A 626 -24.95 -10.02 3.25
N SER A 627 -24.59 -10.77 4.29
CA SER A 627 -25.14 -12.11 4.51
C SER A 627 -26.63 -12.05 4.87
N LEU A 628 -27.05 -11.05 5.65
CA LEU A 628 -28.46 -10.80 5.94
C LEU A 628 -29.25 -10.43 4.68
N ILE A 629 -28.71 -9.54 3.83
CA ILE A 629 -29.38 -9.18 2.57
C ILE A 629 -29.56 -10.41 1.69
N ARG A 630 -28.52 -11.24 1.53
CA ARG A 630 -28.62 -12.49 0.76
C ARG A 630 -29.70 -13.42 1.27
N TYR A 631 -29.82 -13.56 2.59
CA TYR A 631 -30.88 -14.34 3.21
C TYR A 631 -32.27 -13.74 2.93
N GLN A 632 -32.43 -12.40 3.08
CA GLN A 632 -33.71 -11.73 2.83
C GLN A 632 -34.15 -11.83 1.36
N LEU A 633 -33.23 -11.78 0.39
CA LEU A 633 -33.54 -11.93 -1.04
C LEU A 633 -34.14 -13.29 -1.38
N GLN A 634 -33.82 -14.33 -0.60
CA GLN A 634 -34.29 -15.70 -0.83
C GLN A 634 -35.49 -16.06 0.02
N ASN A 635 -35.74 -15.32 1.10
CA ASN A 635 -36.88 -15.58 1.96
C ASN A 635 -38.17 -15.07 1.31
N SER A 636 -39.21 -15.92 1.29
CA SER A 636 -40.51 -15.61 0.70
C SER A 636 -41.42 -14.79 1.62
N SER A 637 -40.98 -14.44 2.83
CA SER A 637 -41.77 -13.66 3.79
C SER A 637 -41.92 -12.19 3.36
N HIS A 638 -43.10 -11.62 3.62
CA HIS A 638 -43.45 -10.23 3.30
C HIS A 638 -42.83 -9.17 4.23
N ASN A 639 -42.12 -9.58 5.29
CA ASN A 639 -41.53 -8.69 6.29
C ASN A 639 -40.04 -9.01 6.50
N VAL A 640 -39.34 -8.08 7.14
CA VAL A 640 -37.98 -8.26 7.66
C VAL A 640 -37.91 -9.53 8.54
N SER A 641 -37.09 -10.51 8.15
CA SER A 641 -37.05 -11.80 8.86
C SER A 641 -36.27 -11.75 10.18
N CYS A 642 -36.94 -12.07 11.29
CA CYS A 642 -36.30 -12.26 12.58
C CYS A 642 -35.24 -13.37 12.54
N GLU A 643 -35.48 -14.46 11.81
CA GLU A 643 -34.50 -15.55 11.66
C GLU A 643 -33.19 -15.04 11.04
N GLY A 644 -33.28 -14.24 9.97
CA GLY A 644 -32.13 -13.67 9.29
C GLY A 644 -31.26 -12.84 10.22
N PHE A 645 -31.88 -12.01 11.08
CA PHE A 645 -31.16 -11.23 12.09
C PHE A 645 -30.52 -12.12 13.15
N MET A 646 -31.23 -13.11 13.67
CA MET A 646 -30.72 -14.02 14.71
C MET A 646 -29.53 -14.86 14.21
N ARG A 647 -29.51 -15.21 12.92
CA ARG A 647 -28.40 -15.95 12.29
C ARG A 647 -27.16 -15.10 12.03
N ASN A 648 -27.33 -13.81 11.68
CA ASN A 648 -26.23 -12.93 11.27
C ASN A 648 -25.69 -12.03 12.39
N PHE A 649 -26.50 -11.73 13.42
CA PHE A 649 -26.11 -10.89 14.56
C PHE A 649 -25.99 -11.69 15.86
N GLY A 650 -25.60 -12.97 15.77
CA GLY A 650 -25.34 -13.84 16.92
C GLY A 650 -24.00 -13.58 17.61
N GLY A 651 -23.61 -14.44 18.56
CA GLY A 651 -22.31 -14.38 19.25
C GLY A 651 -22.27 -13.51 20.52
N ILE A 652 -23.41 -12.96 20.92
CA ILE A 652 -23.61 -12.17 22.15
C ILE A 652 -24.53 -12.94 23.11
N SER A 653 -24.56 -12.57 24.39
CA SER A 653 -25.55 -13.06 25.36
C SER A 653 -26.97 -12.96 24.78
N ARG A 654 -27.75 -14.03 24.92
CA ARG A 654 -29.10 -14.13 24.35
C ARG A 654 -30.03 -13.04 24.87
N ASP A 655 -29.96 -12.74 26.17
CA ASP A 655 -30.82 -11.73 26.79
C ASP A 655 -30.48 -10.32 26.30
N ASP A 656 -29.19 -10.01 26.15
CA ASP A 656 -28.73 -8.74 25.60
C ASP A 656 -29.14 -8.60 24.13
N LEU A 657 -28.98 -9.67 23.33
CA LEU A 657 -29.37 -9.65 21.92
C LEU A 657 -30.87 -9.39 21.76
N LEU A 658 -31.72 -10.14 22.47
CA LEU A 658 -33.17 -10.01 22.40
C LEU A 658 -33.67 -8.63 22.85
N GLN A 659 -33.16 -8.13 23.98
CA GLN A 659 -33.57 -6.80 24.49
C GLN A 659 -33.15 -5.67 23.55
N ASN A 660 -31.90 -5.68 23.08
CA ASN A 660 -31.38 -4.60 22.25
C ASN A 660 -31.99 -4.65 20.83
N LEU A 661 -32.04 -5.82 20.17
CA LEU A 661 -32.71 -5.93 18.87
C LEU A 661 -34.19 -5.62 18.95
N GLY A 662 -34.89 -6.07 20.01
CA GLY A 662 -36.30 -5.75 20.23
C GLY A 662 -36.55 -4.24 20.34
N ASN A 663 -35.70 -3.51 21.07
CA ASN A 663 -35.75 -2.05 21.14
C ASN A 663 -35.48 -1.40 19.77
N ILE A 664 -34.52 -1.93 19.00
CA ILE A 664 -34.18 -1.40 17.68
C ILE A 664 -35.34 -1.63 16.70
N PHE A 665 -35.95 -2.81 16.71
CA PHE A 665 -37.09 -3.14 15.85
C PHE A 665 -38.29 -2.24 16.16
N TYR A 666 -38.61 -2.01 17.44
CA TYR A 666 -39.63 -1.05 17.83
C TYR A 666 -39.33 0.35 17.27
N ASN A 667 -38.10 0.83 17.42
CA ASN A 667 -37.71 2.18 17.00
C ASN A 667 -37.57 2.37 15.47
N VAL A 668 -37.35 1.31 14.68
CA VAL A 668 -37.09 1.40 13.23
C VAL A 668 -38.25 0.87 12.41
N LEU A 669 -38.79 -0.28 12.81
CA LEU A 669 -39.84 -1.01 12.10
C LEU A 669 -41.24 -0.67 12.63
N GLY A 670 -41.35 -0.07 13.83
CA GLY A 670 -42.62 0.23 14.49
C GLY A 670 -43.33 -1.00 15.04
N THR A 671 -42.65 -2.16 15.10
CA THR A 671 -43.19 -3.41 15.63
C THR A 671 -43.31 -3.34 17.15
N SER A 672 -44.38 -3.87 17.74
CA SER A 672 -44.48 -3.92 19.20
C SER A 672 -43.29 -4.72 19.78
N LYS A 673 -42.73 -4.24 20.89
CA LYS A 673 -41.56 -4.89 21.51
C LYS A 673 -41.88 -6.34 21.92
N GLU A 674 -43.10 -6.60 22.36
CA GLU A 674 -43.55 -7.92 22.80
C GLU A 674 -43.67 -8.91 21.64
N ASP A 675 -44.19 -8.46 20.49
CA ASP A 675 -44.32 -9.30 19.29
C ASP A 675 -42.95 -9.64 18.71
N ALA A 676 -42.06 -8.64 18.60
CA ALA A 676 -40.69 -8.84 18.13
C ALA A 676 -39.92 -9.83 19.03
N LEU A 677 -40.07 -9.71 20.35
CA LEU A 677 -39.47 -10.65 21.30
C LEU A 677 -40.05 -12.06 21.17
N LYS A 678 -41.37 -12.19 20.98
CA LYS A 678 -42.04 -13.48 20.83
C LYS A 678 -41.57 -14.21 19.58
N GLU A 679 -41.41 -13.49 18.47
CA GLU A 679 -40.91 -14.05 17.21
C GLU A 679 -39.43 -14.43 17.32
N MET A 680 -38.56 -13.54 17.81
CA MET A 680 -37.13 -13.82 17.97
C MET A 680 -36.84 -14.98 18.94
N ARG A 681 -37.69 -15.18 19.97
CA ARG A 681 -37.53 -16.29 20.93
C ARG A 681 -37.68 -17.68 20.31
N GLN A 682 -38.35 -17.79 19.16
CA GLN A 682 -38.53 -19.05 18.43
C GLN A 682 -37.21 -19.58 17.87
N PHE A 683 -36.23 -18.70 17.64
CA PHE A 683 -34.94 -19.07 17.05
C PHE A 683 -33.88 -19.18 18.14
N THR A 684 -33.57 -20.40 18.57
CA THR A 684 -32.46 -20.62 19.51
C THR A 684 -31.11 -20.63 18.78
N PRO A 685 -29.99 -20.38 19.47
CA PRO A 685 -28.66 -20.50 18.85
C PRO A 685 -28.41 -21.87 18.21
N MET A 686 -28.95 -22.94 18.79
CA MET A 686 -28.85 -24.29 18.24
C MET A 686 -29.62 -24.42 16.93
N ASP A 687 -30.84 -23.89 16.87
CA ASP A 687 -31.64 -23.84 15.64
C ASP A 687 -30.91 -23.04 14.55
N CYS A 688 -30.35 -21.88 14.90
CA CYS A 688 -29.58 -21.05 13.96
C CYS A 688 -28.37 -21.80 13.38
N VAL A 689 -27.61 -22.52 14.21
CA VAL A 689 -26.48 -23.34 13.74
C VAL A 689 -26.99 -24.50 12.87
N GLN A 690 -28.06 -25.17 13.28
CA GLN A 690 -28.62 -26.28 12.52
C GLN A 690 -29.13 -25.83 11.15
N GLN A 691 -29.81 -24.67 11.07
CA GLN A 691 -30.27 -24.11 9.80
C GLN A 691 -29.09 -23.67 8.93
N ASN A 692 -28.08 -23.01 9.49
CA ASN A 692 -26.85 -22.71 8.74
C ASN A 692 -26.23 -23.98 8.14
N LEU A 693 -26.20 -25.10 8.86
CA LEU A 693 -25.66 -26.37 8.33
C LEU A 693 -26.59 -27.07 7.34
N LYS A 694 -27.91 -26.83 7.42
CA LYS A 694 -28.94 -27.35 6.52
C LYS A 694 -29.07 -26.56 5.22
N ASP A 695 -28.51 -25.35 5.16
CA ASP A 695 -28.28 -24.58 3.92
C ASP A 695 -27.24 -25.29 3.03
N ILE A 696 -27.37 -26.60 2.84
CA ILE A 696 -26.69 -27.31 1.79
C ILE A 696 -27.36 -26.87 0.49
N ARG A 697 -26.56 -26.63 -0.53
CA ARG A 697 -27.04 -26.48 -1.91
C ARG A 697 -27.97 -27.65 -2.24
N THR A 698 -29.27 -27.50 -2.06
CA THR A 698 -30.20 -28.36 -2.76
C THR A 698 -30.02 -28.03 -4.22
N ASN A 699 -29.79 -29.02 -5.07
CA ASN A 699 -29.76 -28.90 -6.54
C ASN A 699 -31.04 -28.25 -7.13
N ASN A 700 -32.01 -27.88 -6.29
CA ASN A 700 -33.27 -27.23 -6.62
C ASN A 700 -33.30 -25.71 -6.34
N SER A 701 -32.23 -25.07 -5.85
CA SER A 701 -32.19 -23.59 -5.90
C SER A 701 -31.91 -23.16 -7.34
N LYS A 702 -32.98 -22.90 -8.10
CA LYS A 702 -32.94 -22.58 -9.54
C LYS A 702 -32.24 -21.26 -9.89
N LEU A 703 -31.64 -20.56 -8.92
CA LEU A 703 -31.16 -19.19 -9.06
C LEU A 703 -29.73 -19.05 -8.56
N LEU A 704 -28.76 -19.59 -9.31
CA LEU A 704 -27.36 -19.30 -9.02
C LEU A 704 -26.54 -19.18 -10.31
N GLY A 705 -26.40 -17.95 -10.79
CA GLY A 705 -25.08 -17.47 -11.17
C GLY A 705 -24.11 -17.62 -9.99
N ASP A 706 -22.81 -17.74 -10.28
CA ASP A 706 -21.73 -18.24 -9.41
C ASP A 706 -21.51 -17.53 -8.03
N ASN A 707 -22.37 -16.60 -7.58
CA ASN A 707 -22.08 -15.59 -6.55
C ASN A 707 -22.83 -15.67 -5.19
N TYR A 708 -23.89 -16.47 -5.04
CA TYR A 708 -24.69 -16.45 -3.79
C TYR A 708 -24.63 -17.76 -2.99
N ILE A 709 -23.61 -17.90 -2.15
CA ILE A 709 -23.74 -18.79 -0.97
C ILE A 709 -24.58 -18.02 0.06
N ILE A 710 -25.64 -18.67 0.55
CA ILE A 710 -26.63 -18.11 1.48
C ILE A 710 -25.97 -17.79 2.82
N SER A 711 -25.24 -18.77 3.36
CA SER A 711 -24.68 -18.74 4.71
C SER A 711 -23.16 -18.79 4.73
N ARG A 712 -22.58 -18.03 5.66
CA ARG A 712 -21.14 -18.11 5.98
C ARG A 712 -20.84 -19.39 6.77
N HIS A 713 -19.55 -19.70 6.89
CA HIS A 713 -19.10 -20.74 7.82
C HIS A 713 -19.47 -20.36 9.27
N CYS A 714 -19.66 -21.37 10.12
CA CYS A 714 -20.14 -21.17 11.48
C CYS A 714 -18.97 -20.97 12.45
N MET A 715 -19.09 -19.97 13.33
CA MET A 715 -18.25 -19.82 14.51
C MET A 715 -19.12 -20.02 15.75
N VAL A 716 -18.88 -21.10 16.48
CA VAL A 716 -19.58 -21.44 17.72
C VAL A 716 -18.74 -20.95 18.89
N ILE A 717 -19.27 -19.96 19.61
CA ILE A 717 -18.65 -19.40 20.80
C ILE A 717 -19.31 -20.06 22.01
N SER A 718 -18.50 -20.68 22.87
CA SER A 718 -19.00 -21.31 24.09
C SER A 718 -18.11 -21.00 25.29
N GLU A 719 -18.68 -21.06 26.48
CA GLU A 719 -17.92 -21.08 27.73
C GLU A 719 -17.46 -22.50 28.09
N LEU A 720 -18.07 -23.53 27.49
CA LEU A 720 -17.79 -24.94 27.73
C LEU A 720 -16.81 -25.51 26.69
N GLU A 721 -15.77 -26.19 27.17
CA GLU A 721 -14.76 -26.80 26.31
C GLU A 721 -15.30 -27.95 25.44
N HIS A 722 -16.38 -28.59 25.88
CA HIS A 722 -17.06 -29.72 25.24
C HIS A 722 -18.30 -29.31 24.42
N SER A 723 -18.42 -28.05 24.02
CA SER A 723 -19.55 -27.55 23.21
C SER A 723 -19.76 -28.32 21.89
N TRP A 724 -18.71 -28.88 21.30
CA TRP A 724 -18.82 -29.74 20.13
C TRP A 724 -19.53 -31.07 20.43
N GLN A 725 -19.42 -31.61 21.66
CA GLN A 725 -20.15 -32.80 22.11
C GLN A 725 -21.64 -32.52 22.22
N VAL A 726 -22.01 -31.35 22.77
CA VAL A 726 -23.41 -30.92 22.84
C VAL A 726 -24.04 -30.86 21.44
N LEU A 727 -23.30 -30.37 20.44
CA LEU A 727 -23.78 -30.36 19.05
C LEU A 727 -23.91 -31.76 18.45
N LEU A 728 -23.08 -32.73 18.85
CA LEU A 728 -23.19 -34.14 18.45
C LEU A 728 -24.41 -34.80 19.10
N GLU A 729 -24.59 -34.63 20.42
CA GLU A 729 -25.69 -35.22 21.19
C GLU A 729 -27.06 -34.74 20.70
N ASN A 730 -27.14 -33.47 20.29
CA ASN A 730 -28.37 -32.88 19.74
C ASN A 730 -28.54 -33.14 18.23
N GLY A 731 -27.69 -33.98 17.61
CA GLY A 731 -27.79 -34.38 16.21
C GLY A 731 -27.54 -33.27 15.20
N VAL A 732 -26.94 -32.15 15.62
CA VAL A 732 -26.53 -31.05 14.74
C VAL A 732 -25.25 -31.44 13.98
N LEU A 733 -24.29 -31.99 14.71
CA LEU A 733 -23.11 -32.66 14.17
C LEU A 733 -23.37 -34.16 14.03
N LYS A 734 -22.61 -34.82 13.15
CA LYS A 734 -22.65 -36.27 12.98
C LYS A 734 -21.26 -36.89 13.17
N TYR A 735 -21.22 -38.17 13.50
CA TYR A 735 -19.98 -38.92 13.73
C TYR A 735 -19.12 -39.08 12.46
N ASP A 736 -19.70 -38.96 11.27
CA ASP A 736 -18.99 -38.99 9.99
C ASP A 736 -18.31 -37.66 9.62
N ASP A 737 -18.54 -36.60 10.42
CA ASP A 737 -17.86 -35.32 10.25
C ASP A 737 -16.38 -35.40 10.65
N MET A 738 -15.55 -34.55 10.03
CA MET A 738 -14.11 -34.53 10.30
C MET A 738 -13.79 -33.60 11.47
N PHE A 739 -13.30 -34.14 12.57
CA PHE A 739 -12.89 -33.37 13.74
C PHE A 739 -11.38 -33.16 13.77
N LEU A 740 -10.94 -31.89 13.76
CA LEU A 740 -9.54 -31.50 13.85
C LEU A 740 -9.31 -30.73 15.15
N PHE A 741 -8.44 -31.27 16.00
CA PHE A 741 -8.09 -30.72 17.30
C PHE A 741 -6.61 -30.34 17.33
N LYS A 742 -6.28 -29.26 18.04
CA LYS A 742 -4.88 -28.96 18.36
C LYS A 742 -4.29 -30.07 19.22
N SER A 743 -3.19 -30.66 18.75
CA SER A 743 -2.44 -31.64 19.52
C SER A 743 -1.81 -31.01 20.78
N SER A 744 -1.93 -31.71 21.90
CA SER A 744 -1.27 -31.37 23.16
C SER A 744 0.00 -32.22 23.42
N PHE A 745 0.39 -33.10 22.50
CA PHE A 745 1.60 -33.91 22.64
C PHE A 745 2.88 -33.05 22.49
N ALA A 746 3.91 -33.36 23.29
CA ALA A 746 5.11 -32.51 23.38
C ALA A 746 5.94 -32.49 22.07
N HIS A 747 6.04 -33.60 21.35
CA HIS A 747 6.73 -33.66 20.06
C HIS A 747 6.02 -32.83 18.99
N ASP A 748 4.70 -32.88 18.99
CA ASP A 748 3.81 -32.23 18.04
C ASP A 748 3.88 -30.69 18.11
N GLN A 749 4.13 -30.14 19.30
CA GLN A 749 4.22 -28.69 19.51
C GLN A 749 5.51 -28.08 18.95
N SER A 750 6.54 -28.90 18.68
CA SER A 750 7.85 -28.43 18.22
C SER A 750 7.99 -28.38 16.69
N THR A 751 7.06 -29.00 15.95
CA THR A 751 7.14 -29.18 14.49
C THR A 751 5.90 -28.68 13.77
N SER A 752 6.07 -27.95 12.67
CA SER A 752 4.98 -27.48 11.80
C SER A 752 4.34 -28.57 10.91
N ILE A 753 4.74 -29.85 11.10
CA ILE A 753 4.32 -30.98 10.28
C ILE A 753 2.81 -31.25 10.45
N LEU A 754 2.30 -31.17 11.68
CA LEU A 754 0.88 -31.40 11.96
C LEU A 754 -0.03 -30.31 11.39
N ASP A 755 0.42 -29.06 11.41
CA ASP A 755 -0.31 -27.97 10.75
C ASP A 755 -0.46 -28.26 9.25
N TYR A 756 0.59 -28.77 8.60
CA TYR A 756 0.54 -29.20 7.20
C TYR A 756 -0.38 -30.40 6.98
N GLU A 757 -0.36 -31.40 7.86
CA GLU A 757 -1.30 -32.53 7.79
C GLU A 757 -2.76 -32.10 7.97
N HIS A 758 -3.03 -31.19 8.91
CA HIS A 758 -4.36 -30.62 9.11
C HIS A 758 -4.82 -29.88 7.85
N LEU A 759 -3.96 -29.07 7.22
CA LEU A 759 -4.27 -28.38 5.96
C LEU A 759 -4.58 -29.37 4.83
N ASN A 760 -3.80 -30.45 4.67
CA ASN A 760 -4.08 -31.47 3.66
C ASN A 760 -5.39 -32.22 3.92
N LYS A 761 -5.70 -32.56 5.18
CA LYS A 761 -6.99 -33.15 5.56
C LYS A 761 -8.14 -32.21 5.22
N ILE A 762 -7.96 -30.92 5.49
CA ILE A 762 -8.92 -29.87 5.14
C ILE A 762 -9.14 -29.82 3.63
N ILE A 763 -8.08 -29.79 2.82
CA ILE A 763 -8.16 -29.82 1.34
C ILE A 763 -8.94 -31.06 0.86
N ASN A 764 -8.59 -32.25 1.34
CA ASN A 764 -9.31 -33.48 0.98
C ASN A 764 -10.80 -33.45 1.37
N CYS A 765 -11.13 -32.83 2.52
CA CYS A 765 -12.53 -32.62 2.92
C CYS A 765 -13.25 -31.63 1.99
N MET A 766 -12.54 -30.62 1.46
CA MET A 766 -13.11 -29.71 0.46
C MET A 766 -13.46 -30.43 -0.84
N ASP A 767 -12.58 -31.33 -1.29
CA ASP A 767 -12.74 -32.09 -2.53
C ASP A 767 -13.90 -33.08 -2.44
N THR A 768 -14.06 -33.70 -1.26
CA THR A 768 -15.11 -34.70 -0.99
C THR A 768 -16.42 -34.10 -0.48
N GLY A 769 -16.46 -32.79 -0.21
CA GLY A 769 -17.65 -32.10 0.33
C GLY A 769 -18.00 -32.46 1.77
N LYS A 770 -17.05 -32.97 2.57
CA LYS A 770 -17.29 -33.31 3.98
C LYS A 770 -17.28 -32.07 4.88
N ARG A 771 -18.02 -32.13 5.99
CA ARG A 771 -18.02 -31.10 7.03
C ARG A 771 -16.78 -31.24 7.92
N VAL A 772 -16.21 -30.09 8.31
CA VAL A 772 -14.99 -30.05 9.13
C VAL A 772 -15.21 -29.19 10.38
N ILE A 773 -14.83 -29.73 11.53
CA ILE A 773 -14.87 -29.03 12.82
C ILE A 773 -13.43 -28.70 13.22
N LEU A 774 -13.16 -27.41 13.43
CA LEU A 774 -11.88 -26.88 13.86
C LEU A 774 -11.97 -26.47 15.33
N TYR A 775 -11.15 -27.10 16.17
CA TYR A 775 -11.12 -26.83 17.61
C TYR A 775 -9.72 -26.40 18.06
N LYS A 776 -9.61 -25.16 18.57
CA LYS A 776 -8.37 -24.54 19.10
C LYS A 776 -7.17 -24.55 18.13
N LEU A 777 -7.41 -24.51 16.82
CA LEU A 777 -6.38 -24.55 15.76
C LEU A 777 -5.96 -23.13 15.32
N ASP A 778 -5.46 -22.33 16.25
CA ASP A 778 -5.10 -20.93 15.97
C ASP A 778 -3.98 -20.76 14.93
N SER A 779 -3.08 -21.75 14.82
CA SER A 779 -1.92 -21.75 13.93
C SER A 779 -2.30 -21.77 12.44
N ILE A 780 -3.38 -22.47 12.08
CA ILE A 780 -3.76 -22.68 10.67
C ILE A 780 -4.78 -21.67 10.17
N TYR A 781 -5.42 -20.86 11.03
CA TYR A 781 -6.44 -19.91 10.59
C TYR A 781 -5.91 -18.89 9.58
N GLU A 782 -4.66 -18.46 9.73
CA GLU A 782 -4.03 -17.55 8.78
C GLU A 782 -3.94 -18.19 7.38
N SER A 783 -3.64 -19.49 7.29
CA SER A 783 -3.61 -20.24 6.02
C SER A 783 -4.98 -20.51 5.41
N LEU A 784 -6.04 -20.49 6.22
CA LEU A 784 -7.42 -20.75 5.79
C LEU A 784 -8.20 -19.48 5.40
N TYR A 785 -7.56 -18.31 5.46
CA TYR A 785 -8.21 -17.02 5.33
C TYR A 785 -9.04 -16.85 4.04
N ASP A 786 -8.48 -17.17 2.88
CA ASP A 786 -9.18 -17.04 1.60
C ASP A 786 -10.39 -17.98 1.48
N MET A 787 -10.26 -19.19 2.03
CA MET A 787 -11.36 -20.14 2.10
C MET A 787 -12.47 -19.63 3.03
N LEU A 788 -12.12 -19.17 4.23
CA LEU A 788 -13.10 -18.63 5.19
C LEU A 788 -13.81 -17.39 4.66
N ASN A 789 -13.16 -16.64 3.77
CA ASN A 789 -13.73 -15.52 3.03
C ASN A 789 -14.63 -15.95 1.85
N GLN A 790 -14.80 -17.25 1.60
CA GLN A 790 -15.61 -17.83 0.52
C GLN A 790 -15.21 -17.33 -0.88
N ARG A 791 -13.90 -17.15 -1.11
CA ARG A 791 -13.35 -16.64 -2.38
C ARG A 791 -13.04 -17.77 -3.34
N TYR A 792 -14.06 -18.34 -3.96
CA TYR A 792 -13.91 -19.46 -4.89
C TYR A 792 -13.68 -18.97 -6.33
N GLN A 793 -12.75 -19.59 -7.07
CA GLN A 793 -12.53 -19.34 -8.49
C GLN A 793 -12.98 -20.56 -9.32
N LYS A 794 -13.56 -20.31 -10.49
CA LYS A 794 -13.97 -21.36 -11.43
C LYS A 794 -12.79 -21.78 -12.27
N ASN A 795 -12.44 -23.06 -12.27
CA ASN A 795 -11.46 -23.59 -13.20
C ASN A 795 -12.14 -23.83 -14.56
N PRO A 796 -11.70 -23.20 -15.67
CA PRO A 796 -12.32 -23.38 -16.99
C PRO A 796 -12.29 -24.83 -17.49
N LEU A 797 -11.29 -25.62 -17.06
CA LEU A 797 -11.05 -26.99 -17.52
C LEU A 797 -11.82 -28.05 -16.73
N VAL A 798 -12.30 -27.70 -15.53
CA VAL A 798 -12.93 -28.65 -14.62
C VAL A 798 -14.31 -28.10 -14.24
N LYS A 799 -15.37 -28.71 -14.77
CA LYS A 799 -16.77 -28.47 -14.37
C LYS A 799 -17.07 -28.88 -12.91
N LEU A 800 -16.05 -29.10 -12.07
CA LEU A 800 -16.19 -29.36 -10.65
C LEU A 800 -15.77 -28.13 -9.85
N PHE A 801 -16.66 -27.70 -8.98
CA PHE A 801 -16.31 -26.81 -7.89
C PHE A 801 -15.61 -27.62 -6.80
N LEU A 802 -14.45 -27.18 -6.36
CA LEU A 802 -13.93 -27.53 -5.04
C LEU A 802 -14.87 -26.84 -4.03
N LYS A 803 -15.84 -27.55 -3.45
CA LYS A 803 -16.87 -26.95 -2.59
C LYS A 803 -17.00 -27.71 -1.28
N VAL A 804 -16.54 -27.05 -0.22
CA VAL A 804 -16.78 -27.44 1.17
C VAL A 804 -18.25 -27.23 1.52
N GLN A 805 -18.84 -28.15 2.26
CA GLN A 805 -20.18 -27.94 2.83
C GLN A 805 -20.15 -26.93 3.98
N TYR A 806 -19.43 -27.17 5.09
CA TYR A 806 -19.34 -26.22 6.22
C TYR A 806 -18.08 -26.40 7.08
N PHE A 807 -17.56 -25.29 7.62
CA PHE A 807 -16.60 -25.30 8.73
C PHE A 807 -17.31 -24.83 10.00
N ILE A 808 -17.03 -25.52 11.11
CA ILE A 808 -17.41 -25.06 12.45
C ILE A 808 -16.13 -24.77 13.23
N CYS A 809 -15.87 -23.50 13.51
CA CYS A 809 -14.83 -23.11 14.46
C CYS A 809 -15.44 -23.05 15.87
N VAL A 810 -14.92 -23.86 16.80
CA VAL A 810 -15.36 -23.86 18.19
C VAL A 810 -14.32 -23.15 19.04
N THR A 811 -14.72 -22.03 19.67
CA THR A 811 -13.84 -21.21 20.52
C THR A 811 -14.36 -21.14 21.94
N VAL A 812 -13.46 -21.30 22.92
CA VAL A 812 -13.75 -21.21 24.35
C VAL A 812 -13.43 -19.81 24.88
N LYS A 813 -14.39 -19.17 25.56
CA LYS A 813 -14.19 -17.87 26.22
C LYS A 813 -13.20 -17.99 27.39
N LYS A 814 -11.99 -17.44 27.25
CA LYS A 814 -11.05 -17.31 28.39
C LYS A 814 -11.50 -16.15 29.30
N ASN A 815 -12.16 -16.47 30.40
CA ASN A 815 -12.26 -15.52 31.51
C ASN A 815 -10.86 -15.31 32.09
N LYS A 816 -10.33 -14.08 32.05
CA LYS A 816 -9.18 -13.67 32.87
C LYS A 816 -9.61 -13.69 34.34
N ARG A 817 -9.60 -14.87 34.95
CA ARG A 817 -9.38 -15.08 36.39
C ARG A 817 -8.48 -16.30 36.54
N ARG A 818 -7.18 -16.10 36.26
CA ARG A 818 -6.15 -16.90 36.92
C ARG A 818 -6.07 -16.40 38.37
N ILE A 819 -6.58 -17.18 39.30
CA ILE A 819 -5.94 -17.29 40.60
C ILE A 819 -5.08 -18.56 40.52
N ASN A 820 -3.83 -18.39 40.94
CA ASN A 820 -2.70 -19.30 40.93
C ASN A 820 -3.02 -20.80 41.09
N THR A 821 -2.35 -21.63 40.30
CA THR A 821 -1.18 -22.41 40.78
C THR A 821 -0.30 -22.76 39.59
#